data_AF-A0A8A4TG03-F1
#
_entry.id   AF-A0A8A4TG03-F1
#
_cell.length_a   1.000
_cell.length_b   1.000
_cell.length_c   1.000
_cell.angle_alpha   90.00
_cell.angle_beta   90.00
_cell.angle_gamma   90.00
#
_symmetry.space_group_name_H-M   'P 1'
#
loop_
_entity.id
_entity.type
_entity.pdbx_description
1 polymer ?
#
loop_
_entity_poly.entity_id
_entity_poly.type
_entity_poly.pdbx_seq_one_letter_code
_entity_poly.pdbx_strand_id
1 'polypeptide(L)'
;MPLLSPRLSLLLITIIAGVSPALAGPNPIATFELVEKELFIRVYEHAIDTFDGPIPCWTYVTKGLANQGQKEIVITVKKYPELTEVEAPGLFFYFKVVHHLASKGKYVDVGDYTAMAEEIWFLKNNALSWVLYTHEQRFEGVDYPDTFLLGLILPKEEGQLLRSYGPTRIMSLLGNVYRYYPTIAWSDRRRTPVIDRDTMKKSVLSQIFTTAFPNVSVTHHVAGGENDQDRLVLTLTPLASEKLPGYLADDSMELATLCLPDPNADASYVWWPNKPDRWLNQEMGSQARARTGNFILFQRNEEQNAGLFLEDGFVMQLTSKDYERVIVAIADGKPLFIPADGDHPGLEIRFHAPAYPATGLPIRTHSSPANEPAATESLAKLEQRLFQAIGLMKEAKDAQAFEMLKEVFQDEHIDSEGAHQTKFMTILYLGRLRDRIPAARQLLAARRDEIAAQLKPGEVELNQVIHLFGPYTQFNNALGESEKSLERYYVFKNANDRVHKIMFPLIQDQLLERRDYEEFLSIGADKRIDKIFEIWESTRKTPNTNPKSPAQATKLTARERSFVKQLGNYYQSFLGSGQTEKAAHMAERLATVNASAETWRALAWSGYLSGKPVKANLKQAQFAMKQSGCCDIAAIKTLALVMDGLGMKKEAIEFLEKAKLDIEDPEDQKSLDQILADLSD
;
A
#
# COMPACT_ATOMS: atom_id res chain seq x y z
N MET A 1 72.83 7.88 1.43
CA MET A 1 71.96 8.41 2.51
C MET A 1 70.57 8.67 1.96
N PRO A 2 69.57 7.83 2.26
CA PRO A 2 68.19 8.25 2.41
C PRO A 2 67.87 8.44 3.90
N LEU A 3 67.16 9.51 4.26
CA LEU A 3 66.55 9.67 5.58
C LEU A 3 65.07 9.27 5.49
N LEU A 4 64.60 8.52 6.49
CA LEU A 4 63.27 7.92 6.55
C LEU A 4 62.47 8.44 7.76
N SER A 5 61.15 8.27 7.68
CA SER A 5 60.12 8.50 8.73
C SER A 5 59.72 9.97 8.99
N PRO A 6 58.60 10.24 9.71
CA PRO A 6 57.49 9.36 10.12
C PRO A 6 56.12 9.92 9.63
N ARG A 7 54.89 9.43 9.92
CA ARG A 7 54.31 8.35 10.77
C ARG A 7 53.18 7.64 9.99
N LEU A 8 52.81 6.42 10.38
CA LEU A 8 51.48 5.83 10.18
C LEU A 8 51.16 5.02 11.45
N SER A 9 50.02 5.29 12.10
CA SER A 9 49.72 4.75 13.44
C SER A 9 49.14 3.33 13.35
N LEU A 10 49.80 2.39 14.01
CA LEU A 10 49.27 1.06 14.29
C LEU A 10 48.05 1.15 15.23
N LEU A 11 47.02 0.34 14.97
CA LEU A 11 46.11 -0.12 16.02
C LEU A 11 46.32 -1.62 16.24
N LEU A 12 46.35 -2.04 17.50
CA LEU A 12 46.73 -3.38 17.92
C LEU A 12 45.62 -4.41 17.61
N ILE A 13 45.98 -5.51 16.94
CA ILE A 13 45.19 -6.76 16.97
C ILE A 13 45.84 -7.69 18.00
N THR A 14 45.15 -7.93 19.12
CA THR A 14 45.57 -8.92 20.12
C THR A 14 44.98 -10.28 19.75
N ILE A 15 45.81 -11.21 19.29
CA ILE A 15 45.42 -12.61 19.09
C ILE A 15 45.58 -13.35 20.42
N ILE A 16 44.47 -13.79 21.01
CA ILE A 16 44.48 -14.76 22.11
C ILE A 16 44.20 -16.14 21.49
N ALA A 17 45.19 -17.02 21.52
CA ALA A 17 45.05 -18.40 21.06
C ALA A 17 44.73 -19.33 22.25
N GLY A 18 43.79 -20.26 22.08
CA GLY A 18 43.62 -21.40 22.99
C GLY A 18 42.22 -21.63 23.57
N VAL A 19 41.21 -21.85 22.72
CA VAL A 19 39.97 -22.58 23.12
C VAL A 19 39.63 -23.59 22.01
N SER A 20 39.13 -24.76 22.40
CA SER A 20 38.84 -25.89 21.50
C SER A 20 37.74 -25.54 20.47
N PRO A 21 37.85 -25.92 19.18
CA PRO A 21 36.94 -25.49 18.11
C PRO A 21 35.65 -26.35 18.02
N ALA A 22 35.08 -26.75 19.16
CA ALA A 22 33.80 -27.45 19.23
C ALA A 22 32.81 -26.62 20.06
N LEU A 23 31.60 -26.39 19.51
CA LEU A 23 30.53 -25.50 20.01
C LEU A 23 30.62 -24.00 19.64
N ALA A 24 31.41 -23.62 18.62
CA ALA A 24 31.18 -22.34 17.94
C ALA A 24 30.00 -22.48 16.98
N GLY A 25 28.89 -21.79 17.25
CA GLY A 25 27.75 -21.69 16.32
C GLY A 25 28.12 -20.96 15.02
N PRO A 26 27.22 -20.92 14.01
CA PRO A 26 27.48 -20.19 12.77
C PRO A 26 27.77 -18.72 13.07
N ASN A 27 28.89 -18.22 12.54
CA ASN A 27 29.29 -16.83 12.75
C ASN A 27 28.59 -15.92 11.72
N PRO A 28 28.02 -14.78 12.15
CA PRO A 28 27.45 -13.81 11.21
C PRO A 28 28.55 -13.18 10.36
N ILE A 29 28.28 -13.02 9.05
CA ILE A 29 29.19 -12.36 8.11
C ILE A 29 29.27 -10.84 8.33
N ALA A 30 28.27 -10.26 9.00
CA ALA A 30 28.23 -8.86 9.40
C ALA A 30 27.39 -8.68 10.67
N THR A 31 27.71 -7.66 11.47
CA THR A 31 26.85 -7.19 12.58
C THR A 31 26.76 -5.67 12.53
N PHE A 32 25.55 -5.15 12.59
CA PHE A 32 25.25 -3.72 12.53
C PHE A 32 24.58 -3.26 13.82
N GLU A 33 25.06 -2.17 14.40
CA GLU A 33 24.41 -1.47 15.51
C GLU A 33 23.44 -0.42 14.92
N LEU A 34 22.15 -0.54 15.23
CA LEU A 34 21.10 0.32 14.69
C LEU A 34 20.66 1.40 15.67
N VAL A 35 20.61 1.07 16.94
CA VAL A 35 20.33 1.99 18.06
C VAL A 35 21.38 1.69 19.11
N GLU A 36 22.09 2.72 19.58
CA GLU A 36 23.29 2.57 20.43
C GLU A 36 23.00 1.65 21.62
N LYS A 37 23.69 0.51 21.68
CA LYS A 37 23.61 -0.56 22.71
C LYS A 37 22.23 -1.23 22.87
N GLU A 38 21.20 -0.77 22.17
CA GLU A 38 19.82 -1.24 22.31
C GLU A 38 19.41 -2.23 21.21
N LEU A 39 19.77 -1.96 19.95
CA LEU A 39 19.32 -2.76 18.81
C LEU A 39 20.48 -3.08 17.84
N PHE A 40 20.68 -4.38 17.62
CA PHE A 40 21.65 -4.92 16.67
C PHE A 40 20.97 -5.76 15.60
N ILE A 41 21.62 -5.90 14.45
CA ILE A 41 21.31 -6.90 13.43
C ILE A 41 22.55 -7.74 13.19
N ARG A 42 22.39 -9.06 13.25
CA ARG A 42 23.35 -10.04 12.74
C ARG A 42 22.92 -10.47 11.36
N VAL A 43 23.85 -10.57 10.41
CA VAL A 43 23.54 -11.10 9.07
C VAL A 43 24.36 -12.33 8.77
N TYR A 44 23.68 -13.38 8.30
CA TYR A 44 24.25 -14.66 7.95
C TYR A 44 24.08 -14.90 6.45
N GLU A 45 25.04 -15.59 5.83
CA GLU A 45 24.92 -16.08 4.45
C GLU A 45 24.84 -17.60 4.47
N HIS A 46 23.82 -18.13 3.79
CA HIS A 46 23.52 -19.56 3.72
C HIS A 46 22.72 -19.86 2.44
N ALA A 47 22.20 -21.08 2.32
CA ALA A 47 21.24 -21.44 1.28
C ALA A 47 20.04 -22.17 1.89
N ILE A 48 18.85 -21.90 1.33
CA ILE A 48 17.63 -22.65 1.64
C ILE A 48 17.44 -23.69 0.54
N ASP A 49 17.39 -24.97 0.90
CA ASP A 49 17.04 -26.03 -0.04
C ASP A 49 15.55 -25.94 -0.42
N THR A 50 15.28 -26.01 -1.73
CA THR A 50 13.93 -26.01 -2.29
C THR A 50 13.79 -27.09 -3.36
N PHE A 51 12.56 -27.38 -3.79
CA PHE A 51 12.32 -28.34 -4.87
C PHE A 51 13.10 -28.03 -6.16
N ASP A 52 13.26 -26.75 -6.49
CA ASP A 52 13.96 -26.28 -7.70
C ASP A 52 15.48 -26.08 -7.46
N GLY A 53 16.00 -26.51 -6.30
CA GLY A 53 17.39 -26.43 -5.89
C GLY A 53 17.66 -25.42 -4.76
N PRO A 54 18.93 -25.31 -4.31
CA PRO A 54 19.32 -24.40 -3.23
C PRO A 54 19.24 -22.93 -3.65
N ILE A 55 18.58 -22.11 -2.84
CA ILE A 55 18.46 -20.67 -3.02
C ILE A 55 19.47 -19.96 -2.09
N PRO A 56 20.50 -19.27 -2.63
CA PRO A 56 21.44 -18.53 -1.80
C PRO A 56 20.75 -17.32 -1.17
N CYS A 57 21.02 -17.08 0.11
CA CYS A 57 20.26 -16.16 0.96
C CYS A 57 21.14 -15.36 1.91
N TRP A 58 20.66 -14.17 2.27
CA TRP A 58 21.09 -13.43 3.45
C TRP A 58 19.96 -13.39 4.47
N THR A 59 20.24 -13.77 5.71
CA THR A 59 19.26 -13.71 6.80
C THR A 59 19.68 -12.69 7.83
N TYR A 60 18.82 -11.69 8.02
CA TYR A 60 18.97 -10.60 8.97
C TYR A 60 18.20 -10.97 10.24
N VAL A 61 18.93 -11.16 11.35
CA VAL A 61 18.40 -11.53 12.66
C VAL A 61 18.56 -10.34 13.59
N THR A 62 17.46 -9.80 14.13
CA THR A 62 17.55 -8.75 15.15
C THR A 62 18.06 -9.31 16.49
N LYS A 63 18.67 -8.44 17.29
CA LYS A 63 18.97 -8.69 18.69
C LYS A 63 18.75 -7.40 19.48
N GLY A 64 17.81 -7.42 20.41
CA GLY A 64 17.44 -6.31 21.27
C GLY A 64 15.95 -5.98 21.28
N LEU A 65 15.15 -6.48 20.33
CA LEU A 65 13.70 -6.31 20.36
C LEU A 65 13.07 -6.98 21.59
N ALA A 66 13.62 -8.13 22.02
CA ALA A 66 13.16 -8.85 23.19
C ALA A 66 13.23 -8.01 24.47
N ASN A 67 14.20 -7.10 24.58
CA ASN A 67 14.33 -6.17 25.71
C ASN A 67 13.17 -5.16 25.78
N GLN A 68 12.47 -4.93 24.67
CA GLN A 68 11.29 -4.07 24.58
C GLN A 68 9.97 -4.88 24.68
N GLY A 69 10.03 -6.19 24.91
CA GLY A 69 8.87 -7.10 24.92
C GLY A 69 8.40 -7.56 23.53
N GLN A 70 9.11 -7.19 22.45
CA GLN A 70 8.81 -7.61 21.09
C GLN A 70 9.62 -8.88 20.74
N LYS A 71 8.99 -9.91 20.19
CA LYS A 71 9.72 -11.07 19.61
C LYS A 71 10.74 -10.56 18.60
N GLU A 72 11.97 -11.10 18.64
CA GLU A 72 12.98 -10.80 17.63
C GLU A 72 12.44 -11.13 16.23
N ILE A 73 12.90 -10.40 15.22
CA ILE A 73 12.42 -10.55 13.85
C ILE A 73 13.57 -11.05 12.98
N VAL A 74 13.26 -12.06 12.18
CA VAL A 74 14.17 -12.64 11.22
C VAL A 74 13.61 -12.40 9.83
N ILE A 75 14.40 -11.78 8.95
CA ILE A 75 14.03 -11.59 7.54
C ILE A 75 15.11 -12.24 6.68
N THR A 76 14.71 -13.22 5.88
CA THR A 76 15.59 -13.82 4.86
C THR A 76 15.35 -13.15 3.52
N VAL A 77 16.41 -12.84 2.79
CA VAL A 77 16.40 -12.20 1.47
C VAL A 77 17.21 -13.05 0.51
N LYS A 78 16.64 -13.34 -0.66
CA LYS A 78 17.33 -14.04 -1.75
C LYS A 78 18.54 -13.23 -2.24
N LYS A 79 19.73 -13.83 -2.16
CA LYS A 79 20.97 -13.27 -2.71
C LYS A 79 20.98 -13.44 -4.23
N TYR A 80 21.54 -12.45 -4.91
CA TYR A 80 21.75 -12.47 -6.35
C TYR A 80 23.24 -12.26 -6.68
N PRO A 81 23.80 -12.84 -7.76
CA PRO A 81 25.23 -12.74 -8.06
C PRO A 81 25.73 -11.30 -8.23
N GLU A 82 24.90 -10.37 -8.69
CA GLU A 82 25.25 -8.96 -8.82
C GLU A 82 25.19 -8.15 -7.51
N LEU A 83 24.82 -8.77 -6.38
CA LEU A 83 24.81 -8.14 -5.06
C LEU A 83 26.09 -8.51 -4.29
N THR A 84 27.03 -7.58 -4.25
CA THR A 84 28.32 -7.71 -3.56
C THR A 84 28.28 -7.32 -2.09
N GLU A 85 27.24 -6.60 -1.66
CA GLU A 85 27.14 -5.99 -0.34
C GLU A 85 25.83 -6.38 0.36
N VAL A 86 25.94 -6.60 1.67
CA VAL A 86 24.85 -7.01 2.58
C VAL A 86 23.93 -5.81 2.95
N GLU A 87 24.05 -4.69 2.26
CA GLU A 87 23.37 -3.45 2.63
C GLU A 87 21.90 -3.41 2.17
N ALA A 88 21.00 -3.45 3.16
CA ALA A 88 19.58 -3.19 2.98
C ALA A 88 19.12 -2.00 3.85
N PRO A 89 19.41 -0.73 3.47
CA PRO A 89 19.07 0.44 4.28
C PRO A 89 17.58 0.55 4.64
N GLY A 90 16.68 0.12 3.75
CA GLY A 90 15.23 0.06 4.02
C GLY A 90 14.86 -0.93 5.12
N LEU A 91 15.54 -2.09 5.20
CA LEU A 91 15.38 -3.02 6.32
C LEU A 91 15.89 -2.40 7.63
N PHE A 92 17.07 -1.79 7.61
CA PHE A 92 17.64 -1.17 8.81
C PHE A 92 16.75 -0.04 9.35
N PHE A 93 16.17 0.78 8.49
CA PHE A 93 15.18 1.78 8.89
C PHE A 93 13.93 1.12 9.50
N TYR A 94 13.37 0.11 8.84
CA TYR A 94 12.21 -0.63 9.32
C TYR A 94 12.44 -1.25 10.71
N PHE A 95 13.59 -1.88 10.97
CA PHE A 95 13.89 -2.45 12.28
C PHE A 95 13.99 -1.38 13.38
N LYS A 96 14.49 -0.17 13.06
CA LYS A 96 14.43 0.98 14.00
C LYS A 96 12.99 1.43 14.26
N VAL A 97 12.11 1.42 13.25
CA VAL A 97 10.68 1.70 13.41
C VAL A 97 10.02 0.67 14.32
N VAL A 98 10.25 -0.63 14.11
CA VAL A 98 9.69 -1.67 14.98
C VAL A 98 10.18 -1.52 16.42
N HIS A 99 11.48 -1.29 16.65
CA HIS A 99 12.02 -1.05 18.00
C HIS A 99 11.37 0.18 18.67
N HIS A 100 11.16 1.26 17.92
CA HIS A 100 10.49 2.47 18.41
C HIS A 100 8.99 2.28 18.69
N LEU A 101 8.32 1.36 17.99
CA LEU A 101 6.94 0.97 18.27
C LEU A 101 6.87 0.06 19.50
N ALA A 102 7.79 -0.90 19.61
CA ALA A 102 7.89 -1.81 20.76
C ALA A 102 8.13 -1.06 22.07
N SER A 103 9.03 -0.07 22.10
CA SER A 103 9.26 0.79 23.27
C SER A 103 8.08 1.70 23.65
N LYS A 104 7.06 1.77 22.78
CA LYS A 104 5.76 2.42 23.04
C LYS A 104 4.63 1.40 23.33
N GLY A 105 4.95 0.13 23.57
CA GLY A 105 3.97 -0.93 23.82
C GLY A 105 3.17 -1.33 22.58
N LYS A 106 3.68 -1.06 21.37
CA LYS A 106 3.07 -1.49 20.10
C LYS A 106 3.87 -2.65 19.50
N TYR A 107 3.31 -3.84 19.60
CA TYR A 107 3.94 -5.09 19.19
C TYR A 107 3.31 -5.66 17.93
N VAL A 108 4.04 -6.56 17.29
CA VAL A 108 3.60 -7.42 16.18
C VAL A 108 3.81 -8.88 16.56
N ASP A 109 2.90 -9.76 16.14
CA ASP A 109 2.98 -11.22 16.30
C ASP A 109 2.61 -11.93 14.98
N VAL A 110 2.54 -13.26 14.98
CA VAL A 110 2.15 -14.08 13.83
C VAL A 110 0.79 -13.65 13.27
N GLY A 111 0.72 -13.49 11.95
CA GLY A 111 -0.48 -13.04 11.23
C GLY A 111 -0.63 -11.53 11.13
N ASP A 112 0.06 -10.74 11.98
CA ASP A 112 0.14 -9.30 11.81
C ASP A 112 0.93 -8.93 10.55
N TYR A 113 0.83 -7.67 10.16
CA TYR A 113 1.61 -7.10 9.08
C TYR A 113 1.99 -5.64 9.36
N THR A 114 3.05 -5.17 8.71
CA THR A 114 3.49 -3.77 8.73
C THR A 114 3.53 -3.24 7.30
N ALA A 115 2.80 -2.15 7.05
CA ALA A 115 2.86 -1.38 5.82
C ALA A 115 3.80 -0.18 6.02
N MET A 116 4.73 0.01 5.08
CA MET A 116 5.62 1.17 5.04
C MET A 116 4.98 2.30 4.21
N ALA A 117 5.30 3.55 4.55
CA ALA A 117 4.93 4.71 3.75
C ALA A 117 5.57 4.64 2.35
N GLU A 118 4.97 5.31 1.36
CA GLU A 118 5.34 5.16 -0.07
C GLU A 118 6.77 5.63 -0.39
N GLU A 119 7.40 6.37 0.52
CA GLU A 119 8.78 6.86 0.42
C GLU A 119 9.83 5.86 0.94
N ILE A 120 9.43 4.79 1.65
CA ILE A 120 10.34 3.84 2.30
C ILE A 120 10.25 2.47 1.61
N TRP A 121 11.28 2.11 0.86
CA TRP A 121 11.26 0.96 -0.04
C TRP A 121 12.15 -0.17 0.47
N PHE A 122 11.64 -1.41 0.47
CA PHE A 122 12.47 -2.58 0.76
C PHE A 122 13.30 -2.99 -0.46
N LEU A 123 14.51 -3.49 -0.21
CA LEU A 123 15.37 -4.16 -1.21
C LEU A 123 15.64 -3.37 -2.51
N LYS A 124 15.54 -2.02 -2.44
CA LYS A 124 15.65 -1.08 -3.58
C LYS A 124 14.53 -1.25 -4.63
N ASN A 125 13.36 -1.78 -4.24
CA ASN A 125 12.18 -1.96 -5.09
C ASN A 125 10.95 -1.26 -4.47
N ASN A 126 10.39 -0.27 -5.17
CA ASN A 126 9.26 0.54 -4.66
C ASN A 126 7.91 -0.18 -4.66
N ALA A 127 7.81 -1.38 -5.26
CA ALA A 127 6.64 -2.23 -5.10
C ALA A 127 6.64 -2.98 -3.76
N LEU A 128 7.82 -3.18 -3.15
CA LEU A 128 7.99 -3.92 -1.90
C LEU A 128 7.92 -2.96 -0.70
N SER A 129 6.76 -2.91 -0.05
CA SER A 129 6.47 -2.00 1.06
C SER A 129 5.71 -2.63 2.23
N TRP A 130 5.48 -3.94 2.21
CA TRP A 130 4.76 -4.65 3.28
C TRP A 130 5.63 -5.77 3.87
N VAL A 131 5.48 -6.02 5.17
CA VAL A 131 6.04 -7.19 5.87
C VAL A 131 4.89 -7.95 6.52
N LEU A 132 4.75 -9.23 6.20
CA LEU A 132 3.84 -10.18 6.87
C LEU A 132 4.65 -11.00 7.88
N TYR A 133 4.17 -11.14 9.12
CA TYR A 133 4.82 -11.95 10.14
C TYR A 133 4.25 -13.36 10.18
N THR A 134 5.12 -14.36 10.22
CA THR A 134 4.75 -15.77 10.31
C THR A 134 5.59 -16.51 11.35
N HIS A 135 5.22 -17.77 11.61
CA HIS A 135 5.89 -18.66 12.55
C HIS A 135 7.37 -18.85 12.22
N GLU A 136 8.13 -19.26 13.24
CA GLU A 136 9.54 -19.57 13.14
C GLU A 136 9.84 -20.64 12.09
N GLN A 137 10.79 -20.35 11.19
CA GLN A 137 11.40 -21.35 10.32
C GLN A 137 12.92 -21.20 10.44
N ARG A 138 13.59 -22.31 10.77
CA ARG A 138 15.03 -22.35 11.07
C ARG A 138 15.78 -23.04 9.94
N PHE A 139 16.86 -22.43 9.47
CA PHE A 139 17.73 -22.93 8.40
C PHE A 139 19.14 -23.20 8.91
N GLU A 140 19.84 -24.12 8.26
CA GLU A 140 21.24 -24.39 8.58
C GLU A 140 22.12 -23.15 8.29
N GLY A 141 23.17 -22.94 9.09
CA GLY A 141 24.09 -21.81 8.91
C GLY A 141 23.63 -20.48 9.50
N VAL A 142 22.51 -20.44 10.23
CA VAL A 142 21.99 -19.23 10.90
C VAL A 142 21.85 -19.46 12.42
N ASP A 143 22.37 -18.54 13.23
CA ASP A 143 22.17 -18.53 14.69
C ASP A 143 20.94 -17.68 15.03
N TYR A 144 19.90 -18.36 15.53
CA TYR A 144 18.57 -17.84 15.83
C TYR A 144 18.36 -17.67 17.34
N PRO A 145 17.58 -16.67 17.78
CA PRO A 145 17.10 -16.59 19.15
C PRO A 145 16.15 -17.75 19.50
N ASP A 146 15.85 -17.91 20.79
CA ASP A 146 14.95 -18.97 21.28
C ASP A 146 13.54 -18.87 20.70
N THR A 147 13.04 -17.65 20.48
CA THR A 147 11.77 -17.39 19.79
C THR A 147 11.87 -16.19 18.86
N PHE A 148 11.21 -16.21 17.71
CA PHE A 148 11.21 -15.10 16.75
C PHE A 148 9.95 -15.07 15.85
N LEU A 149 9.86 -14.01 15.04
CA LEU A 149 8.92 -13.91 13.92
C LEU A 149 9.70 -13.96 12.60
N LEU A 150 9.25 -14.77 11.65
CA LEU A 150 9.74 -14.72 10.29
C LEU A 150 8.99 -13.61 9.53
N GLY A 151 9.71 -12.57 9.09
CA GLY A 151 9.15 -11.47 8.30
C GLY A 151 9.28 -11.71 6.81
N LEU A 152 8.16 -11.75 6.10
CA LEU A 152 8.08 -11.93 4.65
C LEU A 152 7.75 -10.60 3.98
N ILE A 153 8.65 -10.10 3.14
CA ILE A 153 8.42 -8.86 2.40
C ILE A 153 7.51 -9.13 1.21
N LEU A 154 6.39 -8.41 1.14
CA LEU A 154 5.38 -8.54 0.10
C LEU A 154 5.31 -7.29 -0.80
N PRO A 155 4.99 -7.45 -2.09
CA PRO A 155 4.45 -6.40 -2.93
C PRO A 155 3.22 -5.73 -2.31
N LYS A 156 3.06 -4.43 -2.57
CA LYS A 156 1.91 -3.63 -2.14
C LYS A 156 0.57 -4.26 -2.52
N GLU A 157 0.49 -4.84 -3.71
CA GLU A 157 -0.70 -5.48 -4.25
C GLU A 157 -1.15 -6.68 -3.42
N GLU A 158 -0.22 -7.43 -2.82
CA GLU A 158 -0.52 -8.58 -1.93
C GLU A 158 -0.76 -8.12 -0.49
N GLY A 159 0.06 -7.21 0.01
CA GLY A 159 -0.07 -6.69 1.37
C GLY A 159 -1.45 -6.05 1.62
N GLN A 160 -1.98 -5.32 0.64
CA GLN A 160 -3.32 -4.75 0.67
C GLN A 160 -4.45 -5.79 0.74
N LEU A 161 -4.20 -7.05 0.41
CA LEU A 161 -5.22 -8.12 0.44
C LEU A 161 -5.30 -8.83 1.79
N LEU A 162 -4.24 -8.78 2.61
CA LEU A 162 -4.17 -9.46 3.91
C LEU A 162 -5.36 -9.13 4.82
N ARG A 163 -5.78 -7.86 4.87
CA ARG A 163 -6.88 -7.39 5.72
C ARG A 163 -8.24 -7.95 5.32
N SER A 164 -8.52 -8.08 4.02
CA SER A 164 -9.85 -8.45 3.50
C SER A 164 -9.99 -9.94 3.18
N TYR A 165 -8.88 -10.62 2.91
CA TYR A 165 -8.87 -12.01 2.42
C TYR A 165 -8.06 -12.97 3.30
N GLY A 166 -7.46 -12.49 4.39
CA GLY A 166 -6.70 -13.28 5.35
C GLY A 166 -5.23 -13.49 4.97
N PRO A 167 -4.30 -13.54 5.94
CA PRO A 167 -2.89 -13.82 5.67
C PRO A 167 -2.67 -15.27 5.22
N THR A 168 -3.46 -16.22 5.73
CA THR A 168 -3.38 -17.65 5.41
C THR A 168 -3.56 -17.91 3.92
N ARG A 169 -4.54 -17.29 3.26
CA ARG A 169 -4.71 -17.38 1.79
C ARG A 169 -3.48 -16.92 1.03
N ILE A 170 -2.92 -15.76 1.39
CA ILE A 170 -1.71 -15.24 0.73
C ILE A 170 -0.51 -16.15 0.98
N MET A 171 -0.35 -16.66 2.20
CA MET A 171 0.70 -17.62 2.55
C MET A 171 0.57 -18.94 1.77
N SER A 172 -0.62 -19.53 1.73
CA SER A 172 -0.92 -20.77 0.99
C SER A 172 -0.71 -20.60 -0.51
N LEU A 173 -1.11 -19.46 -1.08
CA LEU A 173 -0.86 -19.11 -2.49
C LEU A 173 0.63 -19.02 -2.79
N LEU A 174 1.39 -18.28 -1.98
CA LEU A 174 2.85 -18.17 -2.14
C LEU A 174 3.51 -19.55 -2.00
N GLY A 175 3.15 -20.32 -0.98
CA GLY A 175 3.69 -21.65 -0.78
C GLY A 175 3.36 -22.62 -1.93
N ASN A 176 2.16 -22.55 -2.49
CA ASN A 176 1.77 -23.33 -3.67
C ASN A 176 2.56 -22.93 -4.92
N VAL A 177 2.68 -21.62 -5.21
CA VAL A 177 3.43 -21.11 -6.39
C VAL A 177 4.91 -21.46 -6.33
N TYR A 178 5.53 -21.38 -5.14
CA TYR A 178 6.95 -21.66 -4.93
C TYR A 178 7.25 -23.07 -4.40
N ARG A 179 6.22 -23.93 -4.32
CA ARG A 179 6.29 -25.34 -3.91
C ARG A 179 7.00 -25.53 -2.56
N TYR A 180 6.64 -24.69 -1.59
CA TYR A 180 7.29 -24.58 -0.28
C TYR A 180 6.24 -24.43 0.84
N TYR A 181 6.33 -25.26 1.88
CA TYR A 181 5.38 -25.30 2.99
C TYR A 181 5.96 -24.70 4.28
N PRO A 182 5.19 -23.97 5.11
CA PRO A 182 3.80 -23.53 4.90
C PRO A 182 3.66 -22.38 3.90
N THR A 183 4.74 -21.63 3.68
CA THR A 183 4.86 -20.55 2.70
C THR A 183 6.35 -20.27 2.44
N ILE A 184 6.69 -19.48 1.42
CA ILE A 184 8.08 -19.10 1.15
C ILE A 184 8.77 -18.53 2.39
N ALA A 185 10.00 -18.98 2.63
CA ALA A 185 10.79 -18.54 3.78
C ALA A 185 11.68 -17.32 3.50
N TRP A 186 11.73 -16.86 2.25
CA TRP A 186 12.60 -15.78 1.79
C TRP A 186 11.84 -14.71 1.02
N SER A 187 12.34 -13.48 1.11
CA SER A 187 11.90 -12.34 0.33
C SER A 187 12.74 -12.25 -0.95
N ASP A 188 12.09 -12.23 -2.11
CA ASP A 188 12.76 -12.06 -3.41
C ASP A 188 12.49 -10.64 -3.97
N ARG A 189 13.58 -9.86 -4.13
CA ARG A 189 13.53 -8.47 -4.60
C ARG A 189 12.97 -8.31 -6.02
N ARG A 190 13.00 -9.36 -6.84
CA ARG A 190 12.53 -9.38 -8.23
C ARG A 190 11.13 -10.00 -8.39
N ARG A 191 10.50 -10.43 -7.28
CA ARG A 191 9.19 -11.08 -7.30
C ARG A 191 8.08 -10.13 -7.73
N THR A 192 7.18 -10.61 -8.57
CA THR A 192 5.89 -9.98 -8.87
C THR A 192 4.80 -10.48 -7.90
N PRO A 193 3.71 -9.73 -7.72
CA PRO A 193 2.51 -10.27 -7.08
C PRO A 193 2.08 -11.60 -7.74
N VAL A 194 1.74 -12.61 -6.94
CA VAL A 194 1.16 -13.87 -7.44
C VAL A 194 -0.33 -13.72 -7.72
N ILE A 195 -1.00 -12.75 -7.08
CA ILE A 195 -2.42 -12.47 -7.24
C ILE A 195 -2.70 -10.97 -7.14
N ASP A 196 -3.75 -10.52 -7.82
CA ASP A 196 -4.18 -9.12 -7.84
C ASP A 196 -5.57 -8.92 -7.21
N ARG A 197 -5.94 -7.65 -7.00
CA ARG A 197 -7.19 -7.25 -6.35
C ARG A 197 -8.44 -7.61 -7.16
N ASP A 198 -8.39 -7.55 -8.49
CA ASP A 198 -9.56 -7.83 -9.34
C ASP A 198 -9.82 -9.33 -9.48
N THR A 199 -8.77 -10.13 -9.36
CA THR A 199 -8.81 -11.58 -9.19
C THR A 199 -9.38 -11.95 -7.82
N MET A 200 -8.92 -11.32 -6.73
CA MET A 200 -9.46 -11.56 -5.37
C MET A 200 -10.94 -11.17 -5.20
N LYS A 201 -11.43 -10.13 -5.89
CA LYS A 201 -12.87 -9.76 -5.84
C LYS A 201 -13.83 -10.89 -6.22
N LYS A 202 -13.37 -11.93 -6.91
CA LYS A 202 -14.16 -13.12 -7.28
C LYS A 202 -14.41 -14.08 -6.11
N SER A 203 -13.73 -13.88 -4.98
CA SER A 203 -13.88 -14.65 -3.75
C SER A 203 -15.24 -14.38 -3.09
N VAL A 204 -15.81 -15.36 -2.39
CA VAL A 204 -16.98 -15.16 -1.50
C VAL A 204 -16.69 -14.12 -0.40
N LEU A 205 -15.46 -14.08 0.13
CA LEU A 205 -15.01 -13.06 1.10
C LEU A 205 -15.11 -11.60 0.62
N SER A 206 -15.36 -11.34 -0.67
CA SER A 206 -15.65 -9.98 -1.17
C SER A 206 -17.12 -9.56 -0.99
N GLN A 207 -18.00 -10.52 -0.66
CA GLN A 207 -19.46 -10.39 -0.60
C GLN A 207 -20.01 -10.52 0.83
N ILE A 208 -19.27 -11.15 1.75
CA ILE A 208 -19.65 -11.34 3.16
C ILE A 208 -18.78 -10.51 4.10
N PHE A 209 -19.26 -10.26 5.32
CA PHE A 209 -18.49 -9.54 6.32
C PHE A 209 -17.39 -10.43 6.90
N THR A 210 -16.21 -9.85 7.13
CA THR A 210 -15.03 -10.56 7.62
C THR A 210 -14.52 -9.96 8.93
N THR A 211 -14.16 -10.82 9.87
CA THR A 211 -13.43 -10.46 11.10
C THR A 211 -12.17 -11.31 11.24
N ALA A 212 -11.22 -10.87 12.06
CA ALA A 212 -10.00 -11.62 12.36
C ALA A 212 -9.66 -11.48 13.84
N PHE A 213 -9.13 -12.55 14.44
CA PHE A 213 -8.68 -12.55 15.83
C PHE A 213 -7.25 -13.11 15.92
N PRO A 214 -6.38 -12.56 16.78
CA PRO A 214 -5.02 -13.08 16.97
C PRO A 214 -5.04 -14.56 17.37
N ASN A 215 -4.19 -15.36 16.71
CA ASN A 215 -4.01 -16.79 16.94
C ASN A 215 -5.32 -17.61 16.93
N VAL A 216 -6.33 -17.21 16.18
CA VAL A 216 -7.44 -18.11 15.81
C VAL A 216 -7.05 -18.89 14.57
N SER A 217 -7.23 -20.21 14.59
CA SER A 217 -6.93 -21.11 13.47
C SER A 217 -8.05 -22.11 13.25
N VAL A 218 -8.22 -22.58 12.02
CA VAL A 218 -9.15 -23.66 11.69
C VAL A 218 -8.46 -24.72 10.82
N THR A 219 -8.53 -25.98 11.24
CA THR A 219 -7.90 -27.11 10.56
C THR A 219 -8.92 -28.20 10.26
N HIS A 220 -8.90 -28.74 9.05
CA HIS A 220 -9.60 -29.96 8.71
C HIS A 220 -8.72 -31.16 9.04
N HIS A 221 -9.10 -31.90 10.07
CA HIS A 221 -8.52 -33.18 10.45
C HIS A 221 -9.22 -34.31 9.67
N VAL A 222 -8.44 -35.04 8.89
CA VAL A 222 -8.91 -36.16 8.05
C VAL A 222 -8.74 -37.47 8.80
N ALA A 223 -9.78 -38.30 8.80
CA ALA A 223 -9.85 -39.58 9.48
C ALA A 223 -8.66 -40.51 9.13
N GLY A 224 -7.94 -40.95 10.17
CA GLY A 224 -6.78 -41.83 10.02
C GLY A 224 -7.08 -43.34 9.96
N GLY A 225 -8.31 -43.77 10.22
CA GLY A 225 -8.72 -45.19 10.28
C GLY A 225 -10.19 -45.39 10.65
N GLU A 226 -10.66 -46.63 10.72
CA GLU A 226 -12.09 -47.03 10.79
C GLU A 226 -12.93 -46.41 11.93
N ASN A 227 -12.31 -45.86 12.98
CA ASN A 227 -13.00 -45.26 14.14
C ASN A 227 -12.72 -43.76 14.32
N ASP A 228 -12.01 -43.13 13.38
CA ASP A 228 -11.76 -41.68 13.38
C ASP A 228 -12.74 -41.00 12.43
N GLN A 229 -13.23 -39.82 12.78
CA GLN A 229 -14.15 -39.04 11.95
C GLN A 229 -13.47 -37.75 11.49
N ASP A 230 -13.70 -37.41 10.21
CA ASP A 230 -13.34 -36.11 9.66
C ASP A 230 -13.94 -35.00 10.54
N ARG A 231 -13.15 -33.97 10.84
CA ARG A 231 -13.62 -32.84 11.67
C ARG A 231 -12.87 -31.55 11.39
N LEU A 232 -13.59 -30.45 11.48
CA LEU A 232 -13.07 -29.09 11.52
C LEU A 232 -12.73 -28.76 12.97
N VAL A 233 -11.46 -28.55 13.28
CA VAL A 233 -10.98 -28.11 14.58
C VAL A 233 -10.78 -26.60 14.52
N LEU A 234 -11.65 -25.86 15.21
CA LEU A 234 -11.53 -24.42 15.41
C LEU A 234 -10.80 -24.17 16.74
N THR A 235 -9.59 -23.62 16.69
CA THR A 235 -8.82 -23.28 17.89
C THR A 235 -8.90 -21.78 18.15
N LEU A 236 -9.32 -21.42 19.36
CA LEU A 236 -9.63 -20.06 19.78
C LEU A 236 -8.69 -19.53 20.86
N THR A 237 -8.57 -18.20 20.93
CA THR A 237 -7.92 -17.48 22.04
C THR A 237 -8.95 -16.91 23.02
N PRO A 238 -8.54 -16.53 24.25
CA PRO A 238 -9.43 -15.85 25.20
C PRO A 238 -10.07 -14.57 24.63
N LEU A 239 -9.33 -13.81 23.81
CA LEU A 239 -9.86 -12.60 23.14
C LEU A 239 -10.94 -12.93 22.10
N ALA A 240 -10.79 -14.04 21.38
CA ALA A 240 -11.84 -14.52 20.48
C ALA A 240 -13.07 -15.01 21.27
N SER A 241 -12.85 -15.69 22.41
CA SER A 241 -13.91 -16.16 23.32
C SER A 241 -14.78 -15.01 23.84
N GLU A 242 -14.16 -13.87 24.17
CA GLU A 242 -14.84 -12.66 24.63
C GLU A 242 -15.73 -12.01 23.55
N LYS A 243 -15.27 -11.99 22.29
CA LYS A 243 -15.85 -11.14 21.24
C LYS A 243 -16.65 -11.88 20.17
N LEU A 244 -16.21 -13.06 19.75
CA LEU A 244 -16.85 -13.85 18.70
C LEU A 244 -18.33 -14.19 19.01
N PRO A 245 -18.74 -14.52 20.25
CA PRO A 245 -20.16 -14.76 20.57
C PRO A 245 -21.07 -13.58 20.23
N GLY A 246 -20.60 -12.35 20.45
CA GLY A 246 -21.37 -11.14 20.14
C GLY A 246 -21.61 -10.95 18.64
N TYR A 247 -20.62 -11.30 17.80
CA TYR A 247 -20.79 -11.27 16.34
C TYR A 247 -21.63 -12.44 15.81
N LEU A 248 -21.54 -13.63 16.42
CA LEU A 248 -22.36 -14.79 16.04
C LEU A 248 -23.82 -14.65 16.48
N ALA A 249 -24.09 -13.89 17.55
CA ALA A 249 -25.46 -13.58 17.99
C ALA A 249 -26.16 -12.50 17.15
N ASP A 250 -25.47 -11.86 16.19
CA ASP A 250 -26.08 -10.87 15.30
C ASP A 250 -26.79 -11.57 14.11
N ASP A 251 -28.11 -11.44 14.05
CA ASP A 251 -28.93 -12.02 13.00
C ASP A 251 -28.93 -11.22 11.69
N SER A 252 -28.35 -10.01 11.67
CA SER A 252 -28.40 -9.11 10.51
C SER A 252 -27.33 -9.35 9.44
N MET A 253 -26.29 -10.15 9.72
CA MET A 253 -25.15 -10.36 8.82
C MET A 253 -24.66 -11.82 8.79
N GLU A 254 -24.04 -12.22 7.66
CA GLU A 254 -23.19 -13.41 7.57
C GLU A 254 -21.73 -13.03 7.86
N LEU A 255 -21.06 -13.81 8.71
CA LEU A 255 -19.72 -13.53 9.24
C LEU A 255 -18.73 -14.66 8.92
N ALA A 256 -17.70 -14.37 8.13
CA ALA A 256 -16.51 -15.21 8.06
C ALA A 256 -15.45 -14.75 9.07
N THR A 257 -14.97 -15.66 9.89
CA THR A 257 -13.79 -15.46 10.75
C THR A 257 -12.55 -15.88 10.00
N LEU A 258 -11.72 -14.92 9.59
CA LEU A 258 -10.40 -15.13 9.01
C LEU A 258 -9.49 -15.77 10.06
N CYS A 259 -8.81 -16.83 9.65
CA CYS A 259 -7.99 -17.70 10.49
C CYS A 259 -6.52 -17.62 10.07
N LEU A 260 -5.63 -17.76 11.04
CA LEU A 260 -4.19 -17.93 10.84
C LEU A 260 -3.83 -19.40 10.57
N PRO A 261 -2.64 -19.69 10.03
CA PRO A 261 -2.19 -21.06 9.88
C PRO A 261 -1.97 -21.72 11.24
N ASP A 262 -2.44 -22.96 11.40
CA ASP A 262 -2.12 -23.76 12.58
C ASP A 262 -0.67 -24.25 12.47
N PRO A 263 0.22 -24.00 13.45
CA PRO A 263 1.59 -24.50 13.41
C PRO A 263 1.70 -26.03 13.47
N ASN A 264 0.62 -26.75 13.76
CA ASN A 264 0.54 -28.22 13.77
C ASN A 264 -0.09 -28.79 12.48
N ALA A 265 -0.49 -27.94 11.53
CA ALA A 265 -0.99 -28.39 10.23
C ALA A 265 0.17 -28.88 9.34
N ASP A 266 -0.06 -29.97 8.61
CA ASP A 266 0.87 -30.58 7.65
C ASP A 266 0.52 -30.26 6.18
N ALA A 267 -0.55 -29.48 5.99
CA ALA A 267 -0.98 -28.87 4.73
C ALA A 267 -1.89 -27.63 4.95
N SER A 268 -2.13 -26.86 3.90
CA SER A 268 -3.10 -25.77 3.86
C SER A 268 -3.86 -25.74 2.53
N TYR A 269 -5.13 -25.33 2.57
CA TYR A 269 -5.93 -25.15 1.37
C TYR A 269 -5.52 -23.91 0.57
N VAL A 270 -5.63 -24.00 -0.76
CA VAL A 270 -5.23 -22.97 -1.72
C VAL A 270 -6.40 -22.67 -2.66
N TRP A 271 -6.87 -21.42 -2.66
CA TRP A 271 -7.92 -20.97 -3.56
C TRP A 271 -7.39 -20.23 -4.77
N TRP A 272 -7.86 -20.60 -5.95
CA TRP A 272 -7.75 -19.83 -7.19
C TRP A 272 -9.13 -19.67 -7.83
N PRO A 273 -9.53 -18.47 -8.28
CA PRO A 273 -10.83 -18.29 -8.91
C PRO A 273 -10.96 -19.11 -10.20
N ASN A 274 -12.15 -19.69 -10.39
CA ASN A 274 -12.50 -20.57 -11.50
C ASN A 274 -11.66 -21.87 -11.60
N LYS A 275 -10.99 -22.29 -10.51
CA LYS A 275 -10.46 -23.65 -10.36
C LYS A 275 -11.45 -24.47 -9.51
N PRO A 276 -12.03 -25.56 -10.04
CA PRO A 276 -12.98 -26.39 -9.29
C PRO A 276 -12.32 -27.34 -8.27
N ASP A 277 -11.00 -27.50 -8.34
CA ASP A 277 -10.25 -28.47 -7.55
C ASP A 277 -9.78 -27.89 -6.21
N ARG A 278 -9.84 -28.71 -5.16
CA ARG A 278 -9.27 -28.39 -3.84
C ARG A 278 -7.75 -28.56 -3.89
N TRP A 279 -7.02 -27.49 -4.20
CA TRP A 279 -5.56 -27.51 -4.16
C TRP A 279 -5.04 -27.40 -2.73
N LEU A 280 -3.92 -28.08 -2.47
CA LEU A 280 -3.20 -28.02 -1.22
C LEU A 280 -1.79 -27.46 -1.46
N ASN A 281 -1.32 -26.64 -0.52
CA ASN A 281 0.10 -26.54 -0.24
C ASN A 281 0.39 -27.53 0.89
N GLN A 282 1.38 -28.40 0.76
CA GLN A 282 1.63 -29.47 1.72
C GLN A 282 3.12 -29.66 1.99
N GLU A 283 3.45 -30.10 3.20
CA GLU A 283 4.81 -30.46 3.56
C GLU A 283 5.29 -31.67 2.73
N MET A 284 6.60 -31.74 2.47
CA MET A 284 7.18 -32.82 1.66
C MET A 284 7.09 -34.16 2.40
N GLY A 285 6.43 -35.15 1.80
CA GLY A 285 6.21 -36.47 2.42
C GLY A 285 5.01 -36.53 3.38
N SER A 286 4.36 -35.40 3.65
CA SER A 286 3.13 -35.31 4.44
C SER A 286 1.98 -36.12 3.84
N GLN A 287 1.11 -36.62 4.71
CA GLN A 287 -0.15 -37.27 4.36
C GLN A 287 -1.33 -36.27 4.30
N ALA A 288 -1.06 -34.99 4.56
CA ALA A 288 -2.05 -33.91 4.66
C ALA A 288 -3.22 -34.31 5.57
N ARG A 289 -2.92 -34.72 6.81
CA ARG A 289 -3.93 -35.13 7.81
C ARG A 289 -4.53 -33.96 8.58
N ALA A 290 -3.83 -32.83 8.70
CA ALA A 290 -4.29 -31.62 9.37
C ALA A 290 -4.14 -30.43 8.42
N ARG A 291 -5.24 -30.03 7.79
CA ARG A 291 -5.24 -29.07 6.68
C ARG A 291 -5.78 -27.71 7.13
N THR A 292 -4.91 -26.71 7.25
CA THR A 292 -5.29 -25.33 7.56
C THR A 292 -6.28 -24.77 6.52
N GLY A 293 -7.35 -24.14 6.99
CA GLY A 293 -8.23 -23.28 6.19
C GLY A 293 -8.03 -21.80 6.51
N ASN A 294 -8.31 -20.93 5.54
CA ASN A 294 -8.15 -19.48 5.65
C ASN A 294 -9.29 -18.80 6.43
N PHE A 295 -10.48 -19.40 6.49
CA PHE A 295 -11.61 -18.87 7.24
C PHE A 295 -12.61 -19.97 7.65
N ILE A 296 -13.46 -19.63 8.62
CA ILE A 296 -14.69 -20.37 8.93
C ILE A 296 -15.90 -19.42 8.93
N LEU A 297 -16.97 -19.82 8.27
CA LEU A 297 -18.31 -19.20 8.32
C LEU A 297 -19.25 -20.14 9.07
N PHE A 298 -20.11 -19.61 9.93
CA PHE A 298 -21.17 -20.40 10.57
C PHE A 298 -22.53 -20.09 9.93
N GLN A 299 -23.25 -21.11 9.50
CA GLN A 299 -24.64 -21.02 9.05
C GLN A 299 -25.57 -21.58 10.13
N ARG A 300 -26.69 -20.87 10.37
CA ARG A 300 -27.66 -21.13 11.43
C ARG A 300 -28.99 -21.60 10.86
N ASN A 301 -29.75 -22.32 11.67
CA ASN A 301 -31.10 -22.81 11.33
C ASN A 301 -31.13 -23.80 10.16
N GLU A 302 -30.04 -24.54 9.97
CA GLU A 302 -29.94 -25.61 8.99
C GLU A 302 -30.64 -26.88 9.49
N GLU A 303 -31.09 -27.75 8.58
CA GLU A 303 -31.78 -29.00 8.95
C GLU A 303 -30.85 -30.04 9.59
N GLN A 304 -29.54 -29.93 9.33
CA GLN A 304 -28.51 -30.88 9.73
C GLN A 304 -27.19 -30.16 10.07
N ASN A 305 -26.33 -30.81 10.85
CA ASN A 305 -24.98 -30.33 11.14
C ASN A 305 -24.01 -30.81 10.06
N ALA A 306 -23.31 -29.92 9.35
CA ALA A 306 -22.36 -30.31 8.32
C ALA A 306 -21.22 -29.30 8.13
N GLY A 307 -19.97 -29.78 8.17
CA GLY A 307 -18.83 -29.02 7.66
C GLY A 307 -18.72 -29.14 6.13
N LEU A 308 -18.73 -27.99 5.45
CA LEU A 308 -18.59 -27.88 4.00
C LEU A 308 -17.33 -27.11 3.63
N PHE A 309 -16.80 -27.41 2.43
CA PHE A 309 -15.65 -26.71 1.86
C PHE A 309 -16.13 -25.53 1.02
N LEU A 310 -15.59 -24.35 1.28
CA LEU A 310 -15.85 -23.16 0.48
C LEU A 310 -14.53 -22.45 0.23
N GLU A 311 -14.08 -22.45 -1.02
CA GLU A 311 -12.78 -21.92 -1.43
C GLU A 311 -11.61 -22.61 -0.71
N ASP A 312 -10.83 -21.86 0.07
CA ASP A 312 -9.77 -22.34 0.96
C ASP A 312 -10.17 -22.27 2.44
N GLY A 313 -11.45 -22.10 2.74
CA GLY A 313 -12.03 -22.13 4.08
C GLY A 313 -13.20 -23.09 4.18
N PHE A 314 -13.96 -22.92 5.26
CA PHE A 314 -15.03 -23.82 5.65
C PHE A 314 -16.34 -23.07 5.93
N VAL A 315 -17.45 -23.76 5.71
CA VAL A 315 -18.77 -23.38 6.21
C VAL A 315 -19.22 -24.45 7.17
N MET A 316 -19.60 -24.08 8.39
CA MET A 316 -20.20 -24.99 9.35
C MET A 316 -21.70 -24.72 9.40
N GLN A 317 -22.47 -25.61 8.77
CA GLN A 317 -23.93 -25.65 8.88
C GLN A 317 -24.31 -26.23 10.25
N LEU A 318 -25.19 -25.55 10.97
CA LEU A 318 -25.63 -25.95 12.31
C LEU A 318 -27.14 -25.82 12.47
N THR A 319 -27.73 -26.81 13.14
CA THR A 319 -29.10 -26.69 13.65
C THR A 319 -29.19 -25.54 14.66
N SER A 320 -30.35 -24.91 14.83
CA SER A 320 -30.52 -23.79 15.78
C SER A 320 -30.02 -24.13 17.20
N LYS A 321 -30.29 -25.35 17.65
CA LYS A 321 -29.86 -25.89 18.94
C LYS A 321 -28.33 -26.00 19.06
N ASP A 322 -27.66 -26.48 18.02
CA ASP A 322 -26.21 -26.67 18.05
C ASP A 322 -25.46 -25.36 17.79
N TYR A 323 -26.06 -24.43 17.05
CA TYR A 323 -25.60 -23.04 16.92
C TYR A 323 -25.58 -22.31 18.28
N GLU A 324 -26.66 -22.40 19.06
CA GLU A 324 -26.71 -21.88 20.44
C GLU A 324 -25.63 -22.52 21.33
N ARG A 325 -25.43 -23.84 21.24
CA ARG A 325 -24.38 -24.56 21.97
C ARG A 325 -22.98 -24.05 21.61
N VAL A 326 -22.72 -23.76 20.33
CA VAL A 326 -21.46 -23.18 19.86
C VAL A 326 -21.24 -21.80 20.46
N ILE A 327 -22.23 -20.91 20.42
CA ILE A 327 -22.13 -19.56 21.02
C ILE A 327 -21.81 -19.65 22.53
N VAL A 328 -22.55 -20.50 23.27
CA VAL A 328 -22.33 -20.69 24.71
C VAL A 328 -20.95 -21.28 25.01
N ALA A 329 -20.50 -22.28 24.25
CA ALA A 329 -19.19 -22.89 24.44
C ALA A 329 -18.04 -21.91 24.19
N ILE A 330 -18.16 -21.05 23.16
CA ILE A 330 -17.19 -20.00 22.87
C ILE A 330 -17.17 -18.96 24.00
N ALA A 331 -18.34 -18.48 24.45
CA ALA A 331 -18.43 -17.50 25.53
C ALA A 331 -17.89 -18.03 26.87
N ASP A 332 -18.15 -19.30 27.19
CA ASP A 332 -17.67 -19.96 28.40
C ASP A 332 -16.19 -20.38 28.32
N GLY A 333 -15.54 -20.29 27.15
CA GLY A 333 -14.19 -20.82 26.93
C GLY A 333 -14.07 -22.34 27.10
N LYS A 334 -15.15 -23.09 26.82
CA LYS A 334 -15.26 -24.54 27.06
C LYS A 334 -15.16 -25.34 25.76
N PRO A 335 -14.33 -26.39 25.69
CA PRO A 335 -14.26 -27.22 24.49
C PRO A 335 -15.61 -27.88 24.19
N LEU A 336 -15.93 -27.99 22.90
CA LEU A 336 -17.19 -28.52 22.40
C LEU A 336 -16.93 -29.43 21.20
N PHE A 337 -17.70 -30.50 21.08
CA PHE A 337 -17.79 -31.28 19.85
C PHE A 337 -19.25 -31.35 19.39
N ILE A 338 -19.47 -31.07 18.11
CA ILE A 338 -20.72 -31.26 17.38
C ILE A 338 -20.42 -32.28 16.27
N PRO A 339 -20.95 -33.52 16.33
CA PRO A 339 -20.84 -34.45 15.21
C PRO A 339 -21.62 -33.91 14.02
N ALA A 340 -21.16 -34.23 12.82
CA ALA A 340 -21.94 -33.99 11.60
C ALA A 340 -22.93 -35.11 11.35
N ASP A 341 -23.92 -34.80 10.50
CA ASP A 341 -24.82 -35.76 9.90
C ASP A 341 -24.24 -36.25 8.56
N GLY A 342 -24.20 -37.57 8.36
CA GLY A 342 -23.65 -38.21 7.15
C GLY A 342 -22.12 -38.15 7.06
N ASP A 343 -21.59 -38.12 5.84
CA ASP A 343 -20.15 -38.20 5.53
C ASP A 343 -19.43 -36.83 5.57
N HIS A 344 -19.97 -35.86 6.33
CA HIS A 344 -19.40 -34.52 6.46
C HIS A 344 -18.47 -34.42 7.69
N PRO A 345 -17.46 -33.52 7.68
CA PRO A 345 -16.70 -33.24 8.89
C PRO A 345 -17.55 -32.59 9.98
N GLY A 346 -17.42 -33.08 11.22
CA GLY A 346 -17.98 -32.44 12.42
C GLY A 346 -17.23 -31.18 12.84
N LEU A 347 -17.67 -30.51 13.92
CA LEU A 347 -16.98 -29.36 14.51
C LEU A 347 -16.40 -29.72 15.88
N GLU A 348 -15.11 -29.47 16.08
CA GLU A 348 -14.44 -29.48 17.38
C GLU A 348 -13.96 -28.06 17.72
N ILE A 349 -14.39 -27.50 18.85
CA ILE A 349 -13.90 -26.22 19.35
C ILE A 349 -12.86 -26.49 20.43
N ARG A 350 -11.67 -25.92 20.26
CA ARG A 350 -10.57 -25.94 21.21
C ARG A 350 -10.20 -24.52 21.61
N PHE A 351 -9.52 -24.39 22.74
CA PHE A 351 -8.94 -23.14 23.21
C PHE A 351 -7.45 -23.36 23.37
N HIS A 352 -6.64 -22.42 22.90
CA HIS A 352 -5.23 -22.43 23.21
C HIS A 352 -5.06 -22.40 24.74
N ALA A 353 -4.26 -23.32 25.27
CA ALA A 353 -3.74 -23.16 26.63
C ALA A 353 -3.07 -21.77 26.71
N PRO A 354 -3.15 -21.05 27.85
CA PRO A 354 -2.47 -19.78 28.02
C PRO A 354 -0.95 -20.00 28.05
N ALA A 355 -0.37 -20.10 26.86
CA ALA A 355 1.05 -20.27 26.65
C ALA A 355 1.75 -18.93 26.93
N TYR A 356 2.68 -18.99 27.88
CA TYR A 356 3.35 -17.87 28.56
C TYR A 356 2.49 -17.06 29.56
N PRO A 357 3.01 -16.82 30.78
CA PRO A 357 2.55 -15.68 31.55
C PRO A 357 2.94 -14.41 30.80
N ALA A 358 1.95 -13.59 30.46
CA ALA A 358 2.22 -12.21 30.07
C ALA A 358 3.10 -11.56 31.15
N THR A 359 4.20 -10.93 30.75
CA THR A 359 5.09 -10.20 31.65
C THR A 359 4.38 -8.93 32.16
N GLY A 360 3.53 -9.10 33.18
CA GLY A 360 3.00 -8.05 34.06
C GLY A 360 2.07 -7.00 33.44
N LEU A 361 1.85 -7.00 32.13
CA LEU A 361 1.06 -5.97 31.44
C LEU A 361 0.05 -6.60 30.48
N PRO A 362 -1.17 -6.03 30.36
CA PRO A 362 -2.19 -6.54 29.45
C PRO A 362 -1.71 -6.46 28.01
N ILE A 363 -1.86 -7.55 27.27
CA ILE A 363 -1.53 -7.63 25.84
C ILE A 363 -2.48 -6.69 25.08
N ARG A 364 -2.01 -5.47 24.83
CA ARG A 364 -2.59 -4.58 23.82
C ARG A 364 -1.89 -4.82 22.49
N THR A 365 -2.40 -5.77 21.71
CA THR A 365 -1.99 -5.90 20.30
C THR A 365 -2.39 -4.63 19.56
N HIS A 366 -1.40 -3.84 19.13
CA HIS A 366 -1.61 -2.65 18.32
C HIS A 366 -1.08 -2.89 16.92
N SER A 367 -1.93 -3.54 16.12
CA SER A 367 -1.90 -3.36 14.67
C SER A 367 -1.89 -1.87 14.31
N SER A 368 -1.29 -1.56 13.14
CA SER A 368 -1.09 -0.18 12.65
C SER A 368 -2.34 0.69 12.77
N PRO A 369 -2.18 1.97 13.16
CA PRO A 369 -2.66 2.53 14.42
C PRO A 369 -4.16 2.25 14.72
N ALA A 370 -4.48 1.03 15.17
CA ALA A 370 -5.79 0.67 15.71
C ALA A 370 -5.88 0.92 17.23
N ASN A 371 -5.43 2.10 17.69
CA ASN A 371 -5.41 2.45 19.12
C ASN A 371 -6.52 3.42 19.52
N GLU A 372 -7.73 3.10 19.05
CA GLU A 372 -8.94 3.11 19.85
C GLU A 372 -9.93 2.18 19.12
N PRO A 373 -10.55 1.18 19.80
CA PRO A 373 -11.59 0.38 19.15
C PRO A 373 -12.77 1.27 18.74
N ALA A 374 -13.09 2.29 19.53
CA ALA A 374 -14.02 3.35 19.18
C ALA A 374 -13.59 4.08 17.89
N ALA A 375 -12.35 4.56 17.78
CA ALA A 375 -11.85 5.25 16.59
C ALA A 375 -11.78 4.36 15.33
N THR A 376 -11.51 3.06 15.47
CA THR A 376 -11.41 2.14 14.33
C THR A 376 -12.80 1.77 13.81
N GLU A 377 -13.75 1.52 14.72
CA GLU A 377 -15.16 1.29 14.38
C GLU A 377 -15.81 2.58 13.85
N SER A 378 -15.49 3.73 14.45
CA SER A 378 -15.87 5.06 13.96
C SER A 378 -15.34 5.29 12.54
N LEU A 379 -14.06 5.07 12.27
CA LEU A 379 -13.49 5.26 10.93
C LEU A 379 -14.17 4.37 9.88
N ALA A 380 -14.45 3.09 10.21
CA ALA A 380 -15.20 2.21 9.32
C ALA A 380 -16.64 2.72 9.06
N LYS A 381 -17.32 3.22 10.10
CA LYS A 381 -18.65 3.87 9.99
C LYS A 381 -18.59 5.15 9.15
N LEU A 382 -17.54 5.96 9.29
CA LEU A 382 -17.31 7.18 8.51
C LEU A 382 -17.04 6.86 7.03
N GLU A 383 -16.23 5.83 6.74
CA GLU A 383 -16.03 5.32 5.38
C GLU A 383 -17.33 4.81 4.76
N GLN A 384 -18.11 4.00 5.48
CA GLN A 384 -19.40 3.48 5.02
C GLN A 384 -20.38 4.62 4.71
N ARG A 385 -20.52 5.60 5.60
CA ARG A 385 -21.36 6.80 5.42
C ARG A 385 -20.90 7.66 4.24
N LEU A 386 -19.58 7.85 4.07
CA LEU A 386 -19.02 8.52 2.90
C LEU A 386 -19.43 7.80 1.60
N PHE A 387 -19.31 6.48 1.52
CA PHE A 387 -19.72 5.73 0.33
C PHE A 387 -21.23 5.77 0.07
N GLN A 388 -22.07 5.73 1.11
CA GLN A 388 -23.52 5.92 1.01
C GLN A 388 -23.87 7.31 0.45
N ALA A 389 -23.24 8.38 0.97
CA ALA A 389 -23.46 9.73 0.47
C ALA A 389 -23.05 9.89 -1.01
N ILE A 390 -21.95 9.27 -1.42
CA ILE A 390 -21.53 9.22 -2.83
C ILE A 390 -22.57 8.50 -3.71
N GLY A 391 -23.24 7.47 -3.19
CA GLY A 391 -24.39 6.83 -3.84
C GLY A 391 -25.55 7.80 -4.02
N LEU A 392 -25.97 8.48 -2.94
CA LEU A 392 -27.04 9.47 -2.96
C LEU A 392 -26.78 10.62 -3.95
N MET A 393 -25.53 11.09 -4.09
CA MET A 393 -25.16 12.10 -5.09
C MET A 393 -25.32 11.60 -6.55
N LYS A 394 -25.08 10.32 -6.82
CA LYS A 394 -25.31 9.73 -8.16
C LYS A 394 -26.81 9.62 -8.48
N GLU A 395 -27.64 9.48 -7.46
CA GLU A 395 -29.11 9.48 -7.54
C GLU A 395 -29.72 10.90 -7.51
N ALA A 396 -28.89 11.96 -7.60
CA ALA A 396 -29.27 13.37 -7.47
C ALA A 396 -29.98 13.73 -6.14
N LYS A 397 -29.81 12.92 -5.09
CA LYS A 397 -30.34 13.16 -3.73
C LYS A 397 -29.40 14.04 -2.90
N ASP A 398 -28.99 15.17 -3.47
CA ASP A 398 -27.93 16.05 -2.95
C ASP A 398 -28.15 16.47 -1.49
N ALA A 399 -29.39 16.78 -1.08
CA ALA A 399 -29.70 17.20 0.28
C ALA A 399 -29.48 16.09 1.33
N GLN A 400 -29.79 14.83 0.99
CA GLN A 400 -29.54 13.68 1.86
C GLN A 400 -28.04 13.36 1.91
N ALA A 401 -27.36 13.44 0.76
CA ALA A 401 -25.92 13.30 0.70
C ALA A 401 -25.19 14.38 1.52
N PHE A 402 -25.69 15.62 1.52
CA PHE A 402 -25.11 16.71 2.31
C PHE A 402 -25.18 16.45 3.81
N GLU A 403 -26.34 16.10 4.38
CA GLU A 403 -26.44 15.85 5.82
C GLU A 403 -25.54 14.68 6.24
N MET A 404 -25.46 13.62 5.43
CA MET A 404 -24.56 12.49 5.67
C MET A 404 -23.07 12.86 5.57
N LEU A 405 -22.66 13.68 4.59
CA LEU A 405 -21.29 14.19 4.49
C LEU A 405 -20.95 15.16 5.62
N LYS A 406 -21.91 15.97 6.06
CA LYS A 406 -21.80 16.89 7.19
C LYS A 406 -21.61 16.11 8.49
N GLU A 407 -22.36 15.05 8.73
CA GLU A 407 -22.12 14.13 9.86
C GLU A 407 -20.70 13.55 9.82
N VAL A 408 -20.25 13.02 8.67
CA VAL A 408 -18.88 12.51 8.52
C VAL A 408 -17.81 13.58 8.74
N PHE A 409 -18.11 14.83 8.37
CA PHE A 409 -17.19 15.96 8.48
C PHE A 409 -17.13 16.60 9.87
N GLN A 410 -18.18 16.42 10.68
CA GLN A 410 -18.27 16.94 12.05
C GLN A 410 -17.86 15.91 13.11
N ASP A 411 -17.62 14.66 12.73
CA ASP A 411 -17.13 13.61 13.62
C ASP A 411 -15.70 13.92 14.11
N GLU A 412 -15.47 13.81 15.43
CA GLU A 412 -14.18 14.10 16.05
C GLU A 412 -13.02 13.23 15.54
N HIS A 413 -13.32 12.04 14.99
CA HIS A 413 -12.33 11.11 14.48
C HIS A 413 -11.85 11.44 13.05
N ILE A 414 -12.51 12.38 12.34
CA ILE A 414 -12.15 12.75 10.95
C ILE A 414 -10.76 13.37 10.83
N ASP A 415 -10.22 13.91 11.93
CA ASP A 415 -8.89 14.49 12.03
C ASP A 415 -7.83 13.52 12.58
N SER A 416 -8.20 12.26 12.85
CA SER A 416 -7.24 11.22 13.28
C SER A 416 -6.24 10.85 12.17
N GLU A 417 -5.07 10.35 12.58
CA GLU A 417 -3.96 10.00 11.67
C GLU A 417 -4.38 8.96 10.60
N GLY A 418 -5.32 8.07 10.93
CA GLY A 418 -5.88 7.07 10.00
C GLY A 418 -6.97 7.61 9.05
N ALA A 419 -7.61 8.75 9.36
CA ALA A 419 -8.78 9.24 8.64
C ALA A 419 -8.46 10.11 7.41
N HIS A 420 -7.17 10.30 7.06
CA HIS A 420 -6.76 11.26 6.02
C HIS A 420 -7.46 11.08 4.67
N GLN A 421 -7.63 9.84 4.20
CA GLN A 421 -8.33 9.57 2.95
C GLN A 421 -9.83 9.87 3.03
N THR A 422 -10.50 9.48 4.12
CA THR A 422 -11.90 9.78 4.39
C THR A 422 -12.13 11.28 4.45
N LYS A 423 -11.31 12.02 5.21
CA LYS A 423 -11.31 13.48 5.29
C LYS A 423 -11.16 14.14 3.91
N PHE A 424 -10.14 13.76 3.14
CA PHE A 424 -9.91 14.29 1.79
C PHE A 424 -11.12 14.09 0.88
N MET A 425 -11.70 12.90 0.88
CA MET A 425 -12.86 12.57 0.06
C MET A 425 -14.10 13.34 0.52
N THR A 426 -14.37 13.45 1.82
CA THR A 426 -15.48 14.24 2.36
C THR A 426 -15.36 15.72 1.96
N ILE A 427 -14.17 16.31 2.05
CA ILE A 427 -13.89 17.68 1.57
C ILE A 427 -14.19 17.82 0.07
N LEU A 428 -13.73 16.86 -0.74
CA LEU A 428 -13.96 16.84 -2.18
C LEU A 428 -15.45 16.77 -2.55
N TYR A 429 -16.23 15.93 -1.88
CA TYR A 429 -17.67 15.77 -2.17
C TYR A 429 -18.51 16.93 -1.62
N LEU A 430 -18.19 17.48 -0.45
CA LEU A 430 -18.77 18.75 0.02
C LEU A 430 -18.46 19.89 -0.97
N GLY A 431 -17.25 19.94 -1.53
CA GLY A 431 -16.88 20.90 -2.58
C GLY A 431 -17.76 20.80 -3.83
N ARG A 432 -18.12 19.57 -4.25
CA ARG A 432 -19.07 19.32 -5.35
C ARG A 432 -20.52 19.69 -5.03
N LEU A 433 -20.87 19.85 -3.75
CA LEU A 433 -22.20 20.29 -3.30
C LEU A 433 -22.29 21.80 -3.06
N ARG A 434 -21.17 22.50 -2.86
CA ARG A 434 -21.10 23.91 -2.44
C ARG A 434 -21.99 24.88 -3.23
N ASP A 435 -22.10 24.67 -4.54
CA ASP A 435 -22.80 25.55 -5.48
C ASP A 435 -24.29 25.20 -5.61
N ARG A 436 -24.69 24.00 -5.14
CA ARG A 436 -26.08 23.52 -5.08
C ARG A 436 -26.69 23.63 -3.68
N ILE A 437 -25.84 23.59 -2.64
CA ILE A 437 -26.21 23.60 -1.22
C ILE A 437 -25.34 24.64 -0.50
N PRO A 438 -25.85 25.86 -0.26
CA PRO A 438 -25.08 26.94 0.38
C PRO A 438 -24.50 26.57 1.75
N ALA A 439 -25.19 25.69 2.50
CA ALA A 439 -24.71 25.19 3.78
C ALA A 439 -23.40 24.38 3.66
N ALA A 440 -23.17 23.67 2.55
CA ALA A 440 -21.91 22.97 2.29
C ALA A 440 -20.75 23.96 2.10
N ARG A 441 -20.99 25.08 1.40
CA ARG A 441 -20.00 26.17 1.26
C ARG A 441 -19.67 26.79 2.62
N GLN A 442 -20.68 27.07 3.44
CA GLN A 442 -20.50 27.63 4.79
C GLN A 442 -19.70 26.70 5.70
N LEU A 443 -19.99 25.40 5.68
CA LEU A 443 -19.30 24.39 6.49
C LEU A 443 -17.80 24.27 6.14
N LEU A 444 -17.48 24.23 4.84
CA LEU A 444 -16.09 24.24 4.35
C LEU A 444 -15.36 25.55 4.71
N ALA A 445 -16.04 26.69 4.57
CA ALA A 445 -15.48 28.00 4.90
C ALA A 445 -15.15 28.16 6.39
N ALA A 446 -16.04 27.70 7.28
CA ALA A 446 -15.82 27.73 8.73
C ALA A 446 -14.59 26.91 9.12
N ARG A 447 -14.49 25.65 8.67
CA ARG A 447 -13.35 24.78 9.02
C ARG A 447 -12.02 25.27 8.43
N ARG A 448 -12.05 25.89 7.24
CA ARG A 448 -10.90 26.61 6.68
C ARG A 448 -10.44 27.73 7.61
N ASP A 449 -11.36 28.55 8.12
CA ASP A 449 -11.01 29.71 8.96
C ASP A 449 -10.47 29.30 10.34
N GLU A 450 -10.99 28.23 10.93
CA GLU A 450 -10.45 27.62 12.15
C GLU A 450 -8.99 27.17 11.97
N ILE A 451 -8.65 26.60 10.81
CA ILE A 451 -7.27 26.21 10.46
C ILE A 451 -6.42 27.46 10.14
N ALA A 452 -6.98 28.46 9.47
CA ALA A 452 -6.30 29.72 9.16
C ALA A 452 -5.92 30.51 10.41
N ALA A 453 -6.74 30.44 11.47
CA ALA A 453 -6.48 31.05 12.78
C ALA A 453 -5.34 30.36 13.54
N GLN A 454 -5.12 29.06 13.28
CA GLN A 454 -3.97 28.29 13.81
C GLN A 454 -2.70 28.51 12.98
N LEU A 455 -2.82 28.71 11.66
CA LEU A 455 -1.71 28.98 10.73
C LEU A 455 -1.17 30.41 10.85
N LYS A 456 -0.50 30.69 11.97
CA LYS A 456 0.18 31.95 12.24
C LYS A 456 1.71 31.89 12.00
N PRO A 457 2.30 32.84 11.28
CA PRO A 457 3.74 32.87 11.04
C PRO A 457 4.53 33.03 12.35
N GLY A 458 5.58 32.23 12.54
CA GLY A 458 6.45 32.31 13.72
C GLY A 458 5.88 31.69 15.02
N GLU A 459 4.58 31.40 15.09
CA GLU A 459 3.95 30.70 16.23
C GLU A 459 3.79 29.18 16.00
N VAL A 460 3.91 28.71 14.75
CA VAL A 460 3.60 27.33 14.35
C VAL A 460 4.86 26.52 14.10
N GLU A 461 4.99 25.39 14.79
CA GLU A 461 6.10 24.45 14.62
C GLU A 461 6.11 23.79 13.24
N LEU A 462 7.29 23.39 12.76
CA LEU A 462 7.47 22.85 11.40
C LEU A 462 6.53 21.67 11.09
N ASN A 463 6.33 20.79 12.08
CA ASN A 463 5.43 19.64 11.97
C ASN A 463 3.96 20.06 11.92
N GLN A 464 3.56 21.09 12.68
CA GLN A 464 2.19 21.61 12.66
C GLN A 464 1.85 22.24 11.29
N VAL A 465 2.82 22.89 10.62
CA VAL A 465 2.58 23.41 9.26
C VAL A 465 2.22 22.29 8.28
N ILE A 466 2.86 21.11 8.37
CA ILE A 466 2.52 19.94 7.54
C ILE A 466 1.04 19.55 7.74
N HIS A 467 0.63 19.37 8.99
CA HIS A 467 -0.72 18.88 9.33
C HIS A 467 -1.83 19.90 9.10
N LEU A 468 -1.54 21.20 9.21
CA LEU A 468 -2.53 22.27 9.03
C LEU A 468 -2.62 22.78 7.59
N PHE A 469 -1.48 22.93 6.89
CA PHE A 469 -1.49 23.57 5.57
C PHE A 469 -2.06 22.68 4.48
N GLY A 470 -1.82 21.37 4.50
CA GLY A 470 -2.43 20.43 3.55
C GLY A 470 -3.96 20.50 3.53
N PRO A 471 -4.64 20.34 4.68
CA PRO A 471 -6.09 20.56 4.78
C PRO A 471 -6.51 21.97 4.37
N TYR A 472 -5.77 23.02 4.75
CA TYR A 472 -6.09 24.40 4.36
C TYR A 472 -6.13 24.58 2.83
N THR A 473 -5.16 24.04 2.09
CA THR A 473 -5.18 24.12 0.62
C THR A 473 -6.30 23.27 0.02
N GLN A 474 -6.58 22.09 0.58
CA GLN A 474 -7.72 21.26 0.18
C GLN A 474 -9.07 21.99 0.35
N PHE A 475 -9.28 22.71 1.46
CA PHE A 475 -10.48 23.52 1.67
C PHE A 475 -10.60 24.66 0.66
N ASN A 476 -9.52 25.41 0.43
CA ASN A 476 -9.51 26.49 -0.55
C ASN A 476 -9.82 25.98 -1.97
N ASN A 477 -9.25 24.84 -2.38
CA ASN A 477 -9.58 24.20 -3.65
C ASN A 477 -11.05 23.76 -3.71
N ALA A 478 -11.56 23.13 -2.64
CA ALA A 478 -12.97 22.75 -2.52
C ALA A 478 -13.94 23.95 -2.52
N LEU A 479 -13.47 25.15 -2.16
CA LEU A 479 -14.25 26.41 -2.20
C LEU A 479 -14.09 27.22 -3.50
N GLY A 480 -13.07 26.91 -4.33
CA GLY A 480 -12.70 27.75 -5.48
C GLY A 480 -11.97 29.03 -5.08
N GLU A 481 -11.28 29.01 -3.94
CA GLU A 481 -10.60 30.14 -3.30
C GLU A 481 -9.08 29.90 -3.20
N SER A 482 -8.49 29.27 -4.23
CA SER A 482 -7.09 28.83 -4.28
C SER A 482 -6.07 29.95 -4.02
N GLU A 483 -6.40 31.19 -4.38
CA GLU A 483 -5.58 32.39 -4.10
C GLU A 483 -5.28 32.56 -2.59
N LYS A 484 -6.19 32.20 -1.69
CA LYS A 484 -5.96 32.25 -0.23
C LYS A 484 -4.86 31.29 0.22
N SER A 485 -4.65 30.18 -0.50
CA SER A 485 -3.53 29.26 -0.27
C SER A 485 -2.20 29.92 -0.63
N LEU A 486 -2.17 30.66 -1.75
CA LEU A 486 -1.00 31.40 -2.21
C LEU A 486 -0.67 32.55 -1.26
N GLU A 487 -1.64 33.40 -0.92
CA GLU A 487 -1.48 34.47 0.08
C GLU A 487 -0.82 33.95 1.36
N ARG A 488 -1.36 32.88 1.94
CA ARG A 488 -0.81 32.24 3.15
C ARG A 488 0.60 31.70 2.93
N TYR A 489 0.86 31.08 1.77
CA TYR A 489 2.17 30.59 1.39
C TYR A 489 3.24 31.69 1.31
N TYR A 490 2.96 32.84 0.67
CA TYR A 490 3.92 33.96 0.59
C TYR A 490 4.24 34.54 1.96
N VAL A 491 3.30 34.53 2.91
CA VAL A 491 3.56 34.94 4.29
C VAL A 491 4.51 33.96 5.00
N PHE A 492 4.30 32.64 4.85
CA PHE A 492 5.12 31.63 5.51
C PHE A 492 6.50 31.40 4.86
N LYS A 493 6.63 31.49 3.53
CA LYS A 493 7.90 31.20 2.83
C LYS A 493 9.03 32.11 3.30
N ASN A 494 8.71 33.38 3.58
CA ASN A 494 9.65 34.41 4.01
C ASN A 494 10.09 34.23 5.47
N ALA A 495 9.35 33.44 6.27
CA ALA A 495 9.69 33.17 7.66
C ALA A 495 10.68 32.01 7.83
N ASN A 496 10.65 30.98 6.95
CA ASN A 496 11.49 29.79 7.12
C ASN A 496 11.63 28.97 5.81
N ASP A 497 12.88 28.78 5.33
CA ASP A 497 13.20 28.01 4.12
C ASP A 497 12.81 26.51 4.21
N ARG A 498 12.78 25.91 5.40
CA ARG A 498 12.27 24.54 5.57
C ARG A 498 10.75 24.48 5.38
N VAL A 499 10.03 25.48 5.90
CA VAL A 499 8.58 25.62 5.73
C VAL A 499 8.25 25.81 4.24
N HIS A 500 8.97 26.70 3.56
CA HIS A 500 8.88 26.92 2.11
C HIS A 500 8.98 25.59 1.32
N LYS A 501 10.02 24.79 1.58
CA LYS A 501 10.24 23.48 0.91
C LYS A 501 9.16 22.44 1.17
N ILE A 502 8.50 22.51 2.33
CA ILE A 502 7.42 21.60 2.77
C ILE A 502 6.06 22.02 2.22
N MET A 503 5.75 23.31 2.20
CA MET A 503 4.48 23.82 1.69
C MET A 503 4.40 23.76 0.16
N PHE A 504 5.53 23.91 -0.53
CA PHE A 504 5.56 24.03 -1.99
C PHE A 504 4.82 22.92 -2.76
N PRO A 505 5.01 21.61 -2.50
CA PRO A 505 4.26 20.54 -3.17
C PRO A 505 2.73 20.68 -3.05
N LEU A 506 2.23 21.38 -2.03
CA LEU A 506 0.81 21.59 -1.75
C LEU A 506 0.22 22.82 -2.47
N ILE A 507 1.06 23.66 -3.10
CA ILE A 507 0.67 24.88 -3.83
C ILE A 507 1.20 24.96 -5.28
N GLN A 508 1.83 23.88 -5.78
CA GLN A 508 2.42 23.83 -7.12
C GLN A 508 1.43 24.16 -8.23
N ASP A 509 0.24 23.54 -8.21
CA ASP A 509 -0.76 23.73 -9.25
C ASP A 509 -1.29 25.19 -9.23
N GLN A 510 -1.43 25.80 -8.05
CA GLN A 510 -1.87 27.19 -7.89
C GLN A 510 -0.82 28.20 -8.38
N LEU A 511 0.49 27.95 -8.19
CA LEU A 511 1.55 28.77 -8.79
C LEU A 511 1.51 28.70 -10.32
N LEU A 512 1.23 27.53 -10.89
CA LEU A 512 1.11 27.34 -12.34
C LEU A 512 -0.15 28.02 -12.90
N GLU A 513 -1.30 27.91 -12.21
CA GLU A 513 -2.55 28.61 -12.54
C GLU A 513 -2.34 30.14 -12.54
N ARG A 514 -1.70 30.69 -11.50
CA ARG A 514 -1.35 32.11 -11.40
C ARG A 514 -0.23 32.55 -12.35
N ARG A 515 0.48 31.59 -12.96
CA ARG A 515 1.66 31.81 -13.80
C ARG A 515 2.86 32.43 -13.06
N ASP A 516 3.00 32.21 -11.75
CA ASP A 516 4.18 32.60 -10.99
C ASP A 516 5.29 31.54 -11.12
N TYR A 517 5.89 31.55 -12.32
CA TYR A 517 6.88 30.56 -12.72
C TYR A 517 8.26 30.77 -12.08
N GLU A 518 8.62 32.00 -11.72
CA GLU A 518 9.87 32.28 -11.00
C GLU A 518 9.82 31.69 -9.59
N GLU A 519 8.69 31.89 -8.89
CA GLU A 519 8.47 31.24 -7.59
C GLU A 519 8.47 29.71 -7.70
N PHE A 520 7.83 29.16 -8.74
CA PHE A 520 7.81 27.71 -8.98
C PHE A 520 9.23 27.13 -9.16
N LEU A 521 10.12 27.86 -9.83
CA LEU A 521 11.49 27.42 -10.10
C LEU A 521 12.47 27.68 -8.94
N SER A 522 12.10 28.56 -7.99
CA SER A 522 12.95 28.99 -6.88
C SER A 522 13.49 27.85 -6.01
N ILE A 523 12.76 26.74 -5.88
CA ILE A 523 13.12 25.62 -4.98
C ILE A 523 14.06 24.61 -5.65
N GLY A 524 15.11 25.13 -6.29
CA GLY A 524 16.19 24.35 -6.90
C GLY A 524 15.70 23.40 -7.99
N ALA A 525 14.91 23.93 -8.94
CA ALA A 525 14.28 23.15 -10.02
C ALA A 525 15.24 22.15 -10.68
N ASP A 526 16.43 22.58 -11.07
CA ASP A 526 17.43 21.74 -11.75
C ASP A 526 17.76 20.47 -10.93
N LYS A 527 18.01 20.61 -9.62
CA LYS A 527 18.29 19.47 -8.71
C LYS A 527 17.09 18.53 -8.54
N ARG A 528 15.86 19.08 -8.55
CA ARG A 528 14.64 18.27 -8.47
C ARG A 528 14.40 17.49 -9.75
N ILE A 529 14.61 18.11 -10.91
CA ILE A 529 14.54 17.47 -12.23
C ILE A 529 15.56 16.33 -12.31
N ASP A 530 16.81 16.56 -11.93
CA ASP A 530 17.83 15.52 -11.88
C ASP A 530 17.42 14.34 -10.98
N LYS A 531 16.86 14.62 -9.80
CA LYS A 531 16.38 13.57 -8.89
C LYS A 531 15.20 12.79 -9.46
N ILE A 532 14.29 13.44 -10.19
CA ILE A 532 13.17 12.79 -10.89
C ILE A 532 13.69 11.84 -11.98
N PHE A 533 14.69 12.24 -12.76
CA PHE A 533 15.35 11.37 -13.74
C PHE A 533 16.14 10.23 -13.07
N GLU A 534 16.89 10.48 -12.00
CA GLU A 534 17.63 9.46 -11.24
C GLU A 534 16.70 8.37 -10.69
N ILE A 535 15.58 8.78 -10.05
CA ILE A 535 14.54 7.87 -9.57
C ILE A 535 13.98 7.05 -10.73
N TRP A 536 13.63 7.70 -11.84
CA TRP A 536 13.12 7.02 -13.03
C TRP A 536 14.08 5.96 -13.56
N GLU A 537 15.34 6.33 -13.83
CA GLU A 537 16.38 5.44 -14.34
C GLU A 537 16.67 4.26 -13.39
N SER A 538 16.71 4.51 -12.07
CA SER A 538 16.92 3.45 -11.08
C SER A 538 15.85 2.35 -11.17
N THR A 539 14.61 2.73 -11.50
CA THR A 539 13.46 1.81 -11.56
C THR A 539 13.24 1.17 -12.93
N ARG A 540 13.84 1.72 -13.99
CA ARG A 540 13.86 1.11 -15.34
C ARG A 540 14.90 -0.02 -15.47
N LYS A 541 15.88 -0.10 -14.57
CA LYS A 541 16.94 -1.13 -14.58
C LYS A 541 16.43 -2.55 -14.25
N THR A 542 15.20 -2.69 -13.77
CA THR A 542 14.49 -3.98 -13.75
C THR A 542 14.03 -4.33 -15.18
N PRO A 543 14.61 -5.35 -15.84
CA PRO A 543 14.28 -5.66 -17.23
C PRO A 543 12.82 -6.11 -17.34
N ASN A 544 12.03 -5.38 -18.11
CA ASN A 544 10.66 -5.78 -18.44
C ASN A 544 10.72 -6.94 -19.45
N THR A 545 10.53 -8.17 -18.98
CA THR A 545 10.71 -9.40 -19.76
C THR A 545 9.66 -9.62 -20.84
N ASN A 546 8.56 -8.86 -20.82
CA ASN A 546 7.56 -8.83 -21.89
C ASN A 546 7.73 -7.57 -22.76
N PRO A 547 8.34 -7.67 -23.96
CA PRO A 547 8.32 -6.56 -24.91
C PRO A 547 6.87 -6.26 -25.32
N LYS A 548 6.40 -5.05 -24.99
CA LYS A 548 5.09 -4.55 -25.40
C LYS A 548 4.96 -4.64 -26.94
N SER A 549 3.78 -5.01 -27.44
CA SER A 549 3.53 -4.94 -28.88
C SER A 549 3.63 -3.48 -29.37
N PRO A 550 3.90 -3.22 -30.67
CA PRO A 550 3.97 -1.86 -31.20
C PRO A 550 2.71 -1.01 -30.91
N ALA A 551 1.53 -1.64 -30.86
CA ALA A 551 0.28 -0.99 -30.49
C ALA A 551 0.14 -0.68 -28.99
N GLN A 552 0.80 -1.44 -28.11
CA GLN A 552 0.85 -1.20 -26.66
C GLN A 552 1.95 -0.20 -26.26
N ALA A 553 2.91 0.08 -27.14
CA ALA A 553 3.98 1.04 -26.89
C ALA A 553 3.53 2.52 -26.89
N THR A 554 2.29 2.81 -27.31
CA THR A 554 1.75 4.18 -27.44
C THR A 554 1.17 4.76 -26.16
N LYS A 555 0.62 3.93 -25.25
CA LYS A 555 -0.01 4.37 -24.00
C LYS A 555 0.96 4.28 -22.82
N LEU A 556 1.07 5.36 -22.06
CA LEU A 556 1.84 5.40 -20.82
C LEU A 556 1.15 4.57 -19.73
N THR A 557 1.97 3.97 -18.85
CA THR A 557 1.53 3.49 -17.54
C THR A 557 1.16 4.65 -16.62
N ALA A 558 0.44 4.38 -15.52
CA ALA A 558 0.13 5.42 -14.52
C ALA A 558 1.42 6.07 -13.94
N ARG A 559 2.48 5.28 -13.77
CA ARG A 559 3.81 5.74 -13.33
C ARG A 559 4.44 6.70 -14.34
N GLU A 560 4.44 6.32 -15.63
CA GLU A 560 4.95 7.16 -16.71
C GLU A 560 4.15 8.47 -16.84
N ARG A 561 2.82 8.42 -16.71
CA ARG A 561 1.98 9.64 -16.67
C ARG A 561 2.37 10.58 -15.53
N SER A 562 2.61 10.07 -14.33
CA SER A 562 3.03 10.90 -13.19
C SER A 562 4.41 11.55 -13.44
N PHE A 563 5.37 10.77 -13.97
CA PHE A 563 6.70 11.27 -14.36
C PHE A 563 6.62 12.36 -15.43
N VAL A 564 5.84 12.12 -16.50
CA VAL A 564 5.61 13.09 -17.59
C VAL A 564 4.87 14.34 -17.08
N LYS A 565 3.86 14.22 -16.21
CA LYS A 565 3.16 15.38 -15.61
C LYS A 565 4.14 16.25 -14.81
N GLN A 566 4.92 15.64 -13.91
CA GLN A 566 5.85 16.36 -13.06
C GLN A 566 6.89 17.15 -13.88
N LEU A 567 7.46 16.54 -14.93
CA LEU A 567 8.37 17.24 -15.83
C LEU A 567 7.66 18.26 -16.73
N GLY A 568 6.41 18.01 -17.14
CA GLY A 568 5.57 18.98 -17.85
C GLY A 568 5.36 20.28 -17.07
N ASN A 569 5.15 20.19 -15.74
CA ASN A 569 5.05 21.36 -14.87
C ASN A 569 6.34 22.21 -14.88
N TYR A 570 7.53 21.58 -14.81
CA TYR A 570 8.80 22.29 -14.97
C TYR A 570 8.98 22.91 -16.37
N TYR A 571 8.47 22.24 -17.40
CA TYR A 571 8.59 22.68 -18.80
C TYR A 571 7.75 23.93 -19.04
N GLN A 572 6.50 23.92 -18.54
CA GLN A 572 5.62 25.08 -18.50
C GLN A 572 6.30 26.27 -17.80
N SER A 573 6.88 26.05 -16.61
CA SER A 573 7.54 27.10 -15.85
C SER A 573 8.78 27.67 -16.52
N PHE A 574 9.63 26.84 -17.15
CA PHE A 574 10.78 27.34 -17.91
C PHE A 574 10.35 28.16 -19.14
N LEU A 575 9.31 27.75 -19.88
CA LEU A 575 8.81 28.56 -21.00
C LEU A 575 8.17 29.87 -20.53
N GLY A 576 7.36 29.80 -19.47
CA GLY A 576 6.66 30.95 -18.90
C GLY A 576 7.59 32.02 -18.33
N SER A 577 8.69 31.62 -17.68
CA SER A 577 9.79 32.50 -17.24
C SER A 577 10.71 32.97 -18.38
N GLY A 578 10.59 32.41 -19.58
CA GLY A 578 11.45 32.73 -20.73
C GLY A 578 12.78 31.98 -20.78
N GLN A 579 13.01 31.01 -19.89
CA GLN A 579 14.17 30.10 -19.86
C GLN A 579 14.05 29.01 -20.95
N THR A 580 13.89 29.43 -22.21
CA THR A 580 13.58 28.55 -23.35
C THR A 580 14.64 27.49 -23.64
N GLU A 581 15.93 27.78 -23.38
CA GLU A 581 17.03 26.81 -23.51
C GLU A 581 16.91 25.65 -22.50
N LYS A 582 16.58 25.96 -21.24
CA LYS A 582 16.34 24.92 -20.22
C LYS A 582 15.12 24.08 -20.55
N ALA A 583 14.04 24.71 -21.02
CA ALA A 583 12.87 24.00 -21.50
C ALA A 583 13.22 23.03 -22.64
N ALA A 584 14.00 23.48 -23.64
CA ALA A 584 14.44 22.66 -24.76
C ALA A 584 15.28 21.46 -24.32
N HIS A 585 16.31 21.68 -23.50
CA HIS A 585 17.17 20.63 -22.96
C HIS A 585 16.37 19.57 -22.17
N MET A 586 15.42 20.01 -21.34
CA MET A 586 14.59 19.07 -20.57
C MET A 586 13.60 18.29 -21.45
N ALA A 587 13.03 18.91 -22.49
CA ALA A 587 12.18 18.22 -23.46
C ALA A 587 12.96 17.18 -24.26
N GLU A 588 14.20 17.48 -24.66
CA GLU A 588 15.11 16.52 -25.28
C GLU A 588 15.41 15.35 -24.34
N ARG A 589 15.82 15.62 -23.09
CA ARG A 589 16.09 14.58 -22.09
C ARG A 589 14.86 13.72 -21.82
N LEU A 590 13.67 14.30 -21.71
CA LEU A 590 12.42 13.54 -21.56
C LEU A 590 12.15 12.66 -22.80
N ALA A 591 12.37 13.18 -24.01
CA ALA A 591 12.20 12.42 -25.24
C ALA A 591 13.17 11.23 -25.36
N THR A 592 14.43 11.36 -24.90
CA THR A 592 15.36 10.21 -24.85
C THR A 592 14.87 9.09 -23.94
N VAL A 593 14.11 9.44 -22.90
CA VAL A 593 13.53 8.48 -21.97
C VAL A 593 12.25 7.86 -22.52
N ASN A 594 11.33 8.68 -23.05
CA ASN A 594 10.06 8.26 -23.61
C ASN A 594 9.62 9.22 -24.74
N ALA A 595 9.55 8.72 -25.97
CA ALA A 595 9.15 9.50 -27.17
C ALA A 595 7.74 9.13 -27.68
N SER A 596 6.81 8.79 -26.77
CA SER A 596 5.43 8.46 -27.11
C SER A 596 4.56 9.68 -27.45
N ALA A 597 3.47 9.45 -28.19
CA ALA A 597 2.51 10.49 -28.55
C ALA A 597 1.96 11.24 -27.31
N GLU A 598 1.69 10.50 -26.24
CA GLU A 598 1.21 11.05 -24.96
C GLU A 598 2.26 11.96 -24.29
N THR A 599 3.55 11.65 -24.40
CA THR A 599 4.65 12.50 -23.89
C THR A 599 4.80 13.78 -24.71
N TRP A 600 4.76 13.69 -26.03
CA TRP A 600 4.84 14.85 -26.92
C TRP A 600 3.61 15.75 -26.80
N ARG A 601 2.42 15.17 -26.62
CA ARG A 601 1.18 15.89 -26.31
C ARG A 601 1.28 16.63 -24.99
N ALA A 602 1.81 15.99 -23.95
CA ALA A 602 2.00 16.62 -22.63
C ALA A 602 2.98 17.81 -22.70
N LEU A 603 4.10 17.68 -23.41
CA LEU A 603 5.04 18.79 -23.63
C LEU A 603 4.40 19.94 -24.40
N ALA A 604 3.68 19.66 -25.49
CA ALA A 604 2.97 20.68 -26.26
C ALA A 604 1.90 21.40 -25.42
N TRP A 605 1.13 20.65 -24.63
CA TRP A 605 0.09 21.17 -23.73
C TRP A 605 0.68 22.06 -22.63
N SER A 606 1.75 21.61 -21.96
CA SER A 606 2.51 22.43 -20.99
C SER A 606 3.08 23.70 -21.64
N GLY A 607 3.46 23.64 -22.91
CA GLY A 607 3.86 24.80 -23.70
C GLY A 607 2.74 25.81 -23.93
N TYR A 608 1.53 25.35 -24.27
CA TYR A 608 0.34 26.20 -24.35
C TYR A 608 -0.01 26.82 -22.99
N LEU A 609 -0.09 26.01 -21.94
CA LEU A 609 -0.41 26.46 -20.57
C LEU A 609 0.59 27.51 -20.04
N SER A 610 1.82 27.54 -20.55
CA SER A 610 2.79 28.58 -20.18
C SER A 610 2.29 30.01 -20.47
N GLY A 611 1.36 30.17 -21.41
CA GLY A 611 0.93 31.45 -21.96
C GLY A 611 1.95 32.07 -22.94
N LYS A 612 3.05 31.35 -23.23
CA LYS A 612 4.12 31.72 -24.16
C LYS A 612 4.59 30.48 -24.96
N PRO A 613 3.69 29.78 -25.70
CA PRO A 613 4.11 28.65 -26.51
C PRO A 613 5.16 29.08 -27.54
N VAL A 614 6.08 28.17 -27.86
CA VAL A 614 7.16 28.36 -28.83
C VAL A 614 6.98 27.46 -30.03
N LYS A 615 7.68 27.75 -31.15
CA LYS A 615 7.63 26.92 -32.37
C LYS A 615 8.00 25.44 -32.15
N ALA A 616 8.72 25.12 -31.06
CA ALA A 616 8.95 23.73 -30.65
C ALA A 616 7.66 23.03 -30.21
N ASN A 617 6.74 23.70 -29.51
CA ASN A 617 5.46 23.13 -29.09
C ASN A 617 4.58 22.77 -30.28
N LEU A 618 4.57 23.58 -31.34
CA LEU A 618 3.86 23.26 -32.58
C LEU A 618 4.37 21.94 -33.18
N LYS A 619 5.70 21.77 -33.25
CA LYS A 619 6.32 20.51 -33.72
C LYS A 619 5.98 19.33 -32.81
N GLN A 620 5.99 19.52 -31.48
CA GLN A 620 5.61 18.49 -30.51
C GLN A 620 4.14 18.05 -30.69
N ALA A 621 3.21 19.00 -30.86
CA ALA A 621 1.80 18.71 -31.11
C ALA A 621 1.57 17.99 -32.45
N GLN A 622 2.20 18.47 -33.53
CA GLN A 622 2.17 17.81 -34.84
C GLN A 622 2.72 16.39 -34.80
N PHE A 623 3.80 16.16 -34.05
CA PHE A 623 4.40 14.84 -33.87
C PHE A 623 3.51 13.91 -33.03
N ALA A 624 2.90 14.42 -31.95
CA ALA A 624 1.93 13.68 -31.15
C ALA A 624 0.71 13.23 -31.99
N MET A 625 0.12 14.16 -32.76
CA MET A 625 -1.00 13.88 -33.67
C MET A 625 -0.62 12.83 -34.73
N LYS A 626 0.57 12.94 -35.32
CA LYS A 626 1.05 11.97 -36.32
C LYS A 626 1.25 10.58 -35.70
N GLN A 627 1.82 10.50 -34.50
CA GLN A 627 2.03 9.21 -33.81
C GLN A 627 0.74 8.58 -33.29
N SER A 628 -0.29 9.37 -32.98
CA SER A 628 -1.59 8.86 -32.52
C SER A 628 -2.51 8.40 -33.65
N GLY A 629 -2.08 8.51 -34.92
CA GLY A 629 -2.89 8.14 -36.09
C GLY A 629 -3.87 9.23 -36.54
N CYS A 630 -3.65 10.48 -36.12
CA CYS A 630 -4.47 11.67 -36.43
C CYS A 630 -5.92 11.67 -35.90
N CYS A 631 -6.36 10.62 -35.19
CA CYS A 631 -7.71 10.53 -34.62
C CYS A 631 -7.79 10.72 -33.09
N ASP A 632 -6.66 10.89 -32.39
CA ASP A 632 -6.68 11.22 -30.95
C ASP A 632 -7.16 12.66 -30.74
N ILE A 633 -8.40 12.78 -30.27
CA ILE A 633 -9.06 14.03 -29.93
C ILE A 633 -8.19 14.94 -29.04
N ALA A 634 -7.44 14.39 -28.09
CA ALA A 634 -6.63 15.18 -27.19
C ALA A 634 -5.41 15.78 -27.92
N ALA A 635 -4.86 15.07 -28.91
CA ALA A 635 -3.78 15.58 -29.76
C ALA A 635 -4.28 16.68 -30.72
N ILE A 636 -5.46 16.49 -31.31
CA ILE A 636 -6.14 17.51 -32.16
C ILE A 636 -6.35 18.80 -31.37
N LYS A 637 -7.00 18.74 -30.20
CA LYS A 637 -7.24 19.88 -29.32
C LYS A 637 -5.95 20.60 -28.93
N THR A 638 -4.92 19.84 -28.55
CA THR A 638 -3.60 20.39 -28.17
C THR A 638 -2.95 21.12 -29.34
N LEU A 639 -3.03 20.59 -30.57
CA LEU A 639 -2.46 21.23 -31.75
C LEU A 639 -3.15 22.56 -32.07
N ALA A 640 -4.49 22.58 -32.10
CA ALA A 640 -5.25 23.80 -32.39
C ALA A 640 -4.96 24.92 -31.37
N LEU A 641 -4.95 24.60 -30.07
CA LEU A 641 -4.68 25.57 -29.01
C LEU A 641 -3.22 26.07 -29.03
N VAL A 642 -2.25 25.22 -29.38
CA VAL A 642 -0.86 25.66 -29.62
C VAL A 642 -0.73 26.55 -30.86
N MET A 643 -1.51 26.30 -31.91
CA MET A 643 -1.54 27.15 -33.11
C MET A 643 -2.10 28.53 -32.79
N ASP A 644 -3.25 28.60 -32.12
CA ASP A 644 -3.85 29.88 -31.66
C ASP A 644 -2.89 30.66 -30.75
N GLY A 645 -2.30 30.01 -29.74
CA GLY A 645 -1.32 30.64 -28.85
C GLY A 645 -0.03 31.12 -29.54
N LEU A 646 0.22 30.71 -30.79
CA LEU A 646 1.30 31.19 -31.67
C LEU A 646 0.84 32.27 -32.66
N GLY A 647 -0.41 32.73 -32.57
CA GLY A 647 -1.03 33.71 -33.48
C GLY A 647 -1.60 33.11 -34.78
N MET A 648 -1.66 31.78 -34.90
CA MET A 648 -2.17 31.07 -36.08
C MET A 648 -3.66 30.72 -35.93
N LYS A 649 -4.47 31.68 -35.46
CA LYS A 649 -5.89 31.50 -35.10
C LYS A 649 -6.73 31.01 -36.28
N LYS A 650 -6.51 31.56 -37.48
CA LYS A 650 -7.23 31.15 -38.71
C LYS A 650 -6.91 29.71 -39.09
N GLU A 651 -5.64 29.34 -39.09
CA GLU A 651 -5.18 27.98 -39.40
C GLU A 651 -5.66 26.97 -38.36
N ALA A 652 -5.82 27.38 -37.09
CA ALA A 652 -6.38 26.53 -36.04
C ALA A 652 -7.86 26.21 -36.28
N ILE A 653 -8.67 27.20 -36.69
CA ILE A 653 -10.07 27.02 -37.08
C ILE A 653 -10.17 26.08 -38.29
N GLU A 654 -9.46 26.39 -39.38
CA GLU A 654 -9.47 25.55 -40.61
C GLU A 654 -9.03 24.10 -40.33
N PHE A 655 -8.08 23.90 -39.42
CA PHE A 655 -7.65 22.58 -38.97
C PHE A 655 -8.74 21.85 -38.16
N LEU A 656 -9.42 22.53 -37.24
CA LEU A 656 -10.48 21.96 -36.41
C LEU A 656 -11.75 21.62 -37.21
N GLU A 657 -12.18 22.52 -38.11
CA GLU A 657 -13.31 22.27 -39.02
C GLU A 657 -13.06 21.01 -39.84
N LYS A 658 -11.85 20.85 -40.38
CA LYS A 658 -11.47 19.65 -41.12
C LYS A 658 -11.41 18.42 -40.23
N ALA A 659 -10.75 18.50 -39.07
CA ALA A 659 -10.60 17.36 -38.17
C ALA A 659 -11.95 16.85 -37.65
N LYS A 660 -12.93 17.74 -37.44
CA LYS A 660 -14.30 17.37 -37.03
C LYS A 660 -14.99 16.45 -38.03
N LEU A 661 -14.73 16.59 -39.33
CA LEU A 661 -15.31 15.72 -40.37
C LEU A 661 -14.85 14.26 -40.25
N ASP A 662 -13.67 14.02 -39.66
CA ASP A 662 -13.06 12.70 -39.50
C ASP A 662 -13.35 12.06 -38.12
N ILE A 663 -14.08 12.74 -37.22
CA ILE A 663 -14.44 12.24 -35.88
C ILE A 663 -15.88 11.72 -35.86
N GLU A 664 -16.06 10.42 -35.59
CA GLU A 664 -17.40 9.79 -35.53
C GLU A 664 -18.11 9.98 -34.18
N ASP A 665 -17.38 10.19 -33.07
CA ASP A 665 -17.98 10.28 -31.73
C ASP A 665 -18.64 11.65 -31.47
N PRO A 666 -19.94 11.70 -31.08
CA PRO A 666 -20.65 12.96 -30.87
C PRO A 666 -20.16 13.83 -29.71
N GLU A 667 -19.64 13.25 -28.61
CA GLU A 667 -19.12 14.04 -27.48
C GLU A 667 -17.74 14.62 -27.81
N ASP A 668 -16.92 13.90 -28.58
CA ASP A 668 -15.68 14.45 -29.12
C ASP A 668 -15.94 15.57 -30.14
N GLN A 669 -16.90 15.41 -31.06
CA GLN A 669 -17.33 16.49 -31.97
C GLN A 669 -17.80 17.73 -31.21
N LYS A 670 -18.71 17.57 -30.24
CA LYS A 670 -19.21 18.66 -29.37
C LYS A 670 -18.08 19.36 -28.61
N SER A 671 -17.05 18.62 -28.21
CA SER A 671 -15.88 19.20 -27.55
C SER A 671 -14.90 19.87 -28.52
N LEU A 672 -14.93 19.58 -29.83
CA LEU A 672 -14.29 20.43 -30.84
C LEU A 672 -15.11 21.70 -31.11
N ASP A 673 -16.43 21.60 -31.14
CA ASP A 673 -17.33 22.75 -31.34
C ASP A 673 -17.17 23.82 -30.27
N GLN A 674 -16.97 23.42 -29.00
CA GLN A 674 -16.65 24.39 -27.94
C GLN A 674 -15.36 25.17 -28.26
N ILE A 675 -14.31 24.49 -28.70
CA ILE A 675 -13.03 25.16 -29.02
C ILE A 675 -13.15 25.99 -30.30
N LEU A 676 -13.93 25.55 -31.28
CA LEU A 676 -14.25 26.37 -32.46
C LEU A 676 -15.01 27.65 -32.09
N ALA A 677 -15.92 27.59 -31.12
CA ALA A 677 -16.61 28.77 -30.58
C ALA A 677 -15.63 29.69 -29.83
N ASP A 678 -14.85 29.14 -28.89
CA ASP A 678 -13.82 29.88 -28.13
C ASP A 678 -12.74 30.52 -29.05
N LEU A 679 -12.51 29.94 -30.25
CA LEU A 679 -11.64 30.47 -31.30
C LEU A 679 -12.35 31.33 -32.34
N SER A 680 -13.67 31.49 -32.30
CA SER A 680 -14.42 32.39 -33.20
C SER A 680 -14.74 33.72 -32.55
N ASP A 681 -14.91 33.73 -31.22
CA ASP A 681 -14.98 34.92 -30.35
C ASP A 681 -13.61 35.65 -30.24
#